data_AF-A0A423VE08-F1
#
_entry.id   AF-A0A423VE08-F1
#
_cell.length_a   1.000
_cell.length_b   1.000
_cell.length_c   1.000
_cell.angle_alpha   90.00
_cell.angle_beta   90.00
_cell.angle_gamma   90.00
#
_symmetry.space_group_name_H-M   'P 1'
#
loop_
_entity.id
_entity.type
_entity.pdbx_description
1 polymer ?
#
loop_
_entity_poly.entity_id
_entity_poly.type
_entity_poly.pdbx_seq_one_letter_code
_entity_poly.pdbx_strand_id
1 'polypeptide(L)'
;MGTNVGAEEPLLRNETNYGTNNGAGAADGHHPAFADDTDSLRGSLDSEAQEGVQQADAVTLVWTRSALILAYAFIFLNFCTMSMEQQTTLNLLPFVVSDFSAHSLIPAIGIASFILSGVLRLPVAKMIDTWGRPQGLAAMTVMATLGLILMAVCNSATTYAAAQVLRVVGFSGFSYILEIIIADTSSLKDRALAFACTGSPAIVTNLLGPPAAQWFLHHSSWRAAFTMFAVLTPLVALPVFGILEANARKARSLGILKSTKSGRSWSEALWHYAIEFDAVGVILLGGGLTLILLPFSIAGSSASLWSPAIFIMLALGSILVVAFALFECYCAPKPFVPFQLLCSRNVMGSFILSTVLFIAYYCWDCYFTSYLQVVHELSVYQAGYVANTYIIVGGLWAFVAGWLIRYSDRFKWLALCAVPVLILSGVLMVFFRQPSMPISLVVLPQVVQAFGDSTLVVTEQMAVMSVAKHGEVASLIALLGLSTAIGSGIGSSVSGAIWTNTVYAELLRLLPDDTKDRAQEIYENLHVQLSYPVGSAVREAIIQAYTIAQRRMLLAGLCVLLVALPAVSVWKDLEIAFKSTPAMATQILPSAVEQPIAKHQRPSILHGPVDPPLSDLTLGELLELQCQHNGEADCISIPWTGARWSYDDLRRQSSLIARALLAEGIGHGDRVAIMAGNCEQYAAVFFAVVRIGAILVILNNTYTPSEAMYGLEFTACKVLFTTKKIGRSNNEALLAQLAAKDDAPKVFIVRGESEGYRTYEDMILQGSKQDPAELYREETKVSTYDVCNLQFTSGTTGHPKAAMLTHHNIVNNSRFIGDRLRLTTADVLCCPPPLFHCFGLVLGLLAVITHGAKIVYPAEVFDGPATIRAIQEEQCTALHGVPAMFDTLLSLPEAASLDASKLRLRTGIIAGAPVPRYLMELLVSKLGMQEFTSSYGLTEASPTCFNAFTDDPVRTRLTTVGTVMPHAHAKIVDRDGNVLPVGEKGELWMGGYQLCAGYWNNSEKTAEVMTRDENGMLWLHTGDEAVFNEDGYCSITGRFKDIIIRGGENIYPLEIEERLMAHPSISLAVVVGIKDEHYGEVVGAFLDGKSKDTKAHLTKTEVRDWVTKRLGRHKAPTHVFWMGEGGIPATVPLTGSGKVRKFEMAKMAEDVLSKQRGKEARL
;
A
#
# COMPACT_ATOMS: atom_id res chain seq x y z
N MET A 1 -70.48 -6.37 -6.86
CA MET A 1 -69.94 -7.01 -5.65
C MET A 1 -68.62 -7.66 -6.03
N GLY A 2 -67.55 -7.53 -5.24
CA GLY A 2 -67.40 -6.57 -4.13
C GLY A 2 -67.53 -5.08 -4.58
N THR A 3 -67.63 -4.02 -3.76
CA THR A 3 -67.82 -3.83 -2.30
C THR A 3 -66.83 -4.58 -1.41
N ASN A 4 -66.17 -4.07 -0.37
CA ASN A 4 -66.26 -2.88 0.52
C ASN A 4 -65.08 -3.08 1.53
N VAL A 5 -64.73 -2.31 2.57
CA VAL A 5 -65.10 -1.04 3.26
C VAL A 5 -63.73 -0.32 3.47
N GLY A 6 -63.52 1.00 3.46
CA GLY A 6 -64.10 2.09 4.29
C GLY A 6 -63.40 2.18 5.66
N ALA A 7 -63.28 3.33 6.34
CA ALA A 7 -63.82 4.69 6.12
C ALA A 7 -62.78 5.75 6.64
N GLU A 8 -63.02 7.02 7.03
CA GLU A 8 -64.24 7.79 7.30
C GLU A 8 -64.06 9.32 7.03
N GLU A 9 -64.11 10.20 8.05
CA GLU A 9 -64.43 11.66 7.94
C GLU A 9 -63.85 12.46 9.17
N PRO A 10 -64.08 13.79 9.43
CA PRO A 10 -64.62 14.91 8.60
C PRO A 10 -64.02 16.37 8.79
N LEU A 11 -64.30 17.26 7.79
CA LEU A 11 -64.80 18.68 7.87
C LEU A 11 -64.02 19.97 8.33
N LEU A 12 -64.34 21.08 7.61
CA LEU A 12 -64.58 22.52 7.99
C LEU A 12 -63.54 23.71 7.88
N ARG A 13 -63.73 24.53 6.81
CA ARG A 13 -63.94 26.02 6.70
C ARG A 13 -62.89 27.15 7.01
N ASN A 14 -62.80 28.05 6.00
CA ASN A 14 -62.75 29.55 5.96
C ASN A 14 -61.52 30.41 6.42
N GLU A 15 -61.06 31.27 5.48
CA GLU A 15 -60.79 32.76 5.55
C GLU A 15 -59.91 33.36 6.68
N THR A 16 -59.13 34.46 6.55
CA THR A 16 -58.77 35.51 5.53
C THR A 16 -57.46 36.21 6.03
N ASN A 17 -56.70 37.11 5.37
CA ASN A 17 -56.40 37.55 3.99
C ASN A 17 -55.25 38.64 4.07
N TYR A 18 -54.89 39.32 2.97
CA TYR A 18 -53.82 40.34 2.78
C TYR A 18 -52.36 39.83 2.69
N GLY A 19 -51.50 40.26 1.74
CA GLY A 19 -51.80 40.89 0.43
C GLY A 19 -50.73 41.86 -0.14
N THR A 20 -50.19 41.52 -1.33
CA THR A 20 -49.59 42.44 -2.35
C THR A 20 -48.23 43.12 -2.00
N ASN A 21 -47.36 43.54 -2.95
CA ASN A 21 -47.41 43.50 -4.43
C ASN A 21 -46.01 43.58 -5.12
N ASN A 22 -45.95 43.16 -6.40
CA ASN A 22 -44.92 43.47 -7.44
C ASN A 22 -43.46 42.99 -7.22
N GLY A 23 -42.67 42.66 -8.25
CA GLY A 23 -42.98 42.49 -9.69
C GLY A 23 -41.72 42.43 -10.60
N ALA A 24 -41.75 41.57 -11.63
CA ALA A 24 -40.70 41.28 -12.64
C ALA A 24 -39.40 40.59 -12.14
N GLY A 25 -38.74 39.70 -12.91
CA GLY A 25 -39.19 39.03 -14.15
C GLY A 25 -38.09 38.25 -14.92
N ALA A 26 -38.53 37.22 -15.67
CA ALA A 26 -37.82 36.44 -16.71
C ALA A 26 -36.88 35.26 -16.32
N ALA A 27 -36.77 34.33 -17.29
CA ALA A 27 -35.90 33.14 -17.42
C ALA A 27 -36.25 31.86 -16.61
N ASP A 28 -36.78 30.85 -17.31
CA ASP A 28 -36.87 29.46 -16.86
C ASP A 28 -35.49 28.76 -16.81
N GLY A 29 -35.31 27.82 -15.88
CA GLY A 29 -34.12 26.96 -15.79
C GLY A 29 -34.29 25.85 -14.75
N HIS A 30 -34.00 24.59 -15.14
CA HIS A 30 -34.27 23.37 -14.38
C HIS A 30 -33.97 23.42 -12.87
N HIS A 31 -34.87 22.83 -12.07
CA HIS A 31 -34.51 22.24 -10.78
C HIS A 31 -33.52 21.07 -11.01
N PRO A 32 -32.30 21.09 -10.45
CA PRO A 32 -31.36 19.98 -10.56
C PRO A 32 -31.57 18.92 -9.47
N ALA A 33 -31.23 17.67 -9.80
CA ALA A 33 -31.36 16.53 -8.89
C ALA A 33 -30.24 16.54 -7.81
N PHE A 34 -30.57 17.02 -6.61
CA PHE A 34 -29.69 17.04 -5.44
C PHE A 34 -30.31 16.35 -4.20
N ALA A 35 -31.32 15.51 -4.39
CA ALA A 35 -32.02 14.84 -3.30
C ALA A 35 -31.42 13.45 -2.96
N ASP A 36 -31.41 12.52 -3.91
CA ASP A 36 -31.10 11.10 -3.65
C ASP A 36 -29.67 10.85 -3.12
N ASP A 37 -28.66 11.55 -3.65
CA ASP A 37 -27.25 11.42 -3.19
C ASP A 37 -27.05 11.81 -1.71
N THR A 38 -28.00 12.51 -1.09
CA THR A 38 -27.84 12.98 0.29
C THR A 38 -28.17 11.91 1.34
N ASP A 39 -29.01 10.92 1.00
CA ASP A 39 -29.32 9.79 1.89
C ASP A 39 -28.34 8.61 1.71
N SER A 40 -27.70 8.45 0.56
CA SER A 40 -26.59 7.49 0.38
C SER A 40 -25.36 7.89 1.20
N LEU A 41 -24.98 9.18 1.15
CA LEU A 41 -23.88 9.72 1.97
C LEU A 41 -24.15 9.61 3.47
N ARG A 42 -25.40 9.84 3.93
CA ARG A 42 -25.80 9.58 5.33
C ARG A 42 -25.59 8.13 5.76
N GLY A 43 -25.80 7.16 4.87
CA GLY A 43 -25.60 5.73 5.15
C GLY A 43 -24.16 5.33 5.46
N SER A 44 -23.19 6.21 5.22
CA SER A 44 -21.76 5.99 5.54
C SER A 44 -21.34 6.49 6.92
N LEU A 45 -22.17 7.28 7.60
CA LEU A 45 -21.89 7.79 8.95
C LEU A 45 -22.29 6.76 10.01
N ASP A 46 -21.39 6.50 10.97
CA ASP A 46 -21.71 5.65 12.12
C ASP A 46 -22.78 6.32 13.00
N SER A 47 -23.99 5.78 12.98
CA SER A 47 -25.14 6.32 13.72
C SER A 47 -25.04 6.15 15.24
N GLU A 48 -24.12 5.33 15.74
CA GLU A 48 -23.83 5.17 17.18
C GLU A 48 -22.66 6.05 17.65
N ALA A 49 -21.89 6.65 16.73
CA ALA A 49 -20.82 7.59 17.05
C ALA A 49 -21.33 8.93 17.62
N GLN A 50 -20.46 9.65 18.33
CA GLN A 50 -20.80 10.94 18.94
C GLN A 50 -20.93 12.06 17.89
N GLU A 51 -21.76 13.08 18.18
CA GLU A 51 -22.14 14.15 17.24
C GLU A 51 -20.94 14.92 16.65
N GLY A 52 -19.87 15.11 17.41
CA GLY A 52 -18.62 15.74 16.96
C GLY A 52 -17.72 14.85 16.10
N VAL A 53 -17.85 13.51 16.21
CA VAL A 53 -17.23 12.53 15.31
C VAL A 53 -18.01 12.47 13.99
N GLN A 54 -19.34 12.33 14.06
CA GLN A 54 -20.22 12.40 12.88
C GLN A 54 -20.04 13.73 12.12
N GLN A 55 -19.85 14.86 12.82
CA GLN A 55 -19.50 16.13 12.21
C GLN A 55 -18.12 16.11 11.52
N ALA A 56 -17.14 15.36 12.03
CA ALA A 56 -15.82 15.24 11.40
C ALA A 56 -15.89 14.41 10.11
N ASP A 57 -16.55 13.25 10.16
CA ASP A 57 -16.72 12.35 9.02
C ASP A 57 -17.54 13.02 7.90
N ALA A 58 -18.63 13.71 8.26
CA ALA A 58 -19.41 14.53 7.34
C ALA A 58 -18.62 15.72 6.76
N VAL A 59 -17.58 16.19 7.45
CA VAL A 59 -16.68 17.25 6.97
C VAL A 59 -15.61 16.70 6.02
N THR A 60 -14.97 15.57 6.33
CA THR A 60 -13.93 14.96 5.47
C THR A 60 -14.50 14.45 4.14
N LEU A 61 -15.75 13.97 4.13
CA LEU A 61 -16.50 13.63 2.91
C LEU A 61 -16.72 14.84 1.97
N VAL A 62 -16.76 16.06 2.52
CA VAL A 62 -17.20 17.27 1.82
C VAL A 62 -16.04 18.22 1.44
N TRP A 63 -14.82 17.91 1.89
CA TRP A 63 -13.60 18.68 1.62
C TRP A 63 -13.22 18.72 0.13
N THR A 64 -12.96 19.93 -0.37
CA THR A 64 -12.31 20.12 -1.68
C THR A 64 -10.79 20.07 -1.54
N ARG A 65 -10.07 19.72 -2.62
CA ARG A 65 -8.59 19.72 -2.64
C ARG A 65 -8.01 21.06 -2.18
N SER A 66 -8.62 22.17 -2.59
CA SER A 66 -8.21 23.52 -2.17
C SER A 66 -8.45 23.79 -0.69
N ALA A 67 -9.57 23.31 -0.11
CA ALA A 67 -9.84 23.44 1.32
C ALA A 67 -8.87 22.58 2.16
N LEU A 68 -8.56 21.37 1.71
CA LEU A 68 -7.55 20.48 2.31
C LEU A 68 -6.15 21.12 2.32
N ILE A 69 -5.69 21.64 1.18
CA ILE A 69 -4.38 22.32 1.08
C ILE A 69 -4.34 23.56 1.99
N LEU A 70 -5.41 24.37 1.97
CA LEU A 70 -5.47 25.59 2.78
C LEU A 70 -5.55 25.28 4.29
N ALA A 71 -6.25 24.21 4.68
CA ALA A 71 -6.27 23.71 6.06
C ALA A 71 -4.87 23.31 6.51
N TYR A 72 -4.16 22.46 5.74
CA TYR A 72 -2.80 22.04 6.08
C TYR A 72 -1.80 23.21 6.13
N ALA A 73 -1.93 24.20 5.24
CA ALA A 73 -1.10 25.42 5.26
C ALA A 73 -1.31 26.25 6.54
N PHE A 74 -2.56 26.44 6.98
CA PHE A 74 -2.83 27.14 8.25
C PHE A 74 -2.51 26.28 9.48
N ILE A 75 -2.67 24.96 9.43
CA ILE A 75 -2.22 24.03 10.49
C ILE A 75 -0.70 24.17 10.69
N PHE A 76 0.08 24.16 9.61
CA PHE A 76 1.53 24.42 9.66
C PHE A 76 1.87 25.78 10.27
N LEU A 77 1.14 26.85 9.90
CA LEU A 77 1.33 28.18 10.47
C LEU A 77 0.97 28.24 11.98
N ASN A 78 0.00 27.45 12.43
CA ASN A 78 -0.35 27.30 13.85
C ASN A 78 0.73 26.55 14.63
N PHE A 79 1.27 25.43 14.10
CA PHE A 79 2.42 24.75 14.71
C PHE A 79 3.67 25.64 14.75
N CYS A 80 3.91 26.45 13.71
CA CYS A 80 4.97 27.47 13.70
C CYS A 80 4.76 28.52 14.81
N THR A 81 3.54 29.07 14.93
CA THR A 81 3.20 30.07 15.96
C THR A 81 3.35 29.52 17.37
N MET A 82 2.82 28.31 17.62
CA MET A 82 2.91 27.62 18.91
C MET A 82 4.36 27.26 19.27
N SER A 83 5.16 26.79 18.30
CA SER A 83 6.55 26.42 18.55
C SER A 83 7.42 27.66 18.80
N MET A 84 7.19 28.77 18.09
CA MET A 84 7.83 30.06 18.37
C MET A 84 7.47 30.56 19.78
N GLU A 85 6.19 30.53 20.15
CA GLU A 85 5.72 30.88 21.49
C GLU A 85 6.42 30.03 22.55
N GLN A 86 6.38 28.70 22.42
CA GLN A 86 6.99 27.78 23.36
C GLN A 86 8.50 28.05 23.51
N GLN A 87 9.21 28.25 22.41
CA GLN A 87 10.66 28.49 22.42
C GLN A 87 11.03 29.84 23.01
N THR A 88 10.28 30.91 22.71
CA THR A 88 10.46 32.20 23.37
C THR A 88 10.17 32.07 24.88
N THR A 89 9.08 31.42 25.25
CA THR A 89 8.67 31.21 26.65
C THR A 89 9.70 30.39 27.46
N LEU A 90 10.26 29.30 26.90
CA LEU A 90 11.28 28.49 27.58
C LEU A 90 12.58 29.25 27.82
N ASN A 91 13.01 30.10 26.88
CA ASN A 91 14.22 30.91 27.04
C ASN A 91 14.00 32.14 27.95
N LEU A 92 12.76 32.63 28.08
CA LEU A 92 12.38 33.67 29.04
C LEU A 92 12.16 33.14 30.47
N LEU A 93 11.67 31.89 30.62
CA LEU A 93 11.24 31.31 31.91
C LEU A 93 12.26 31.47 33.07
N PRO A 94 13.59 31.24 32.89
CA PRO A 94 14.57 31.47 33.94
C PRO A 94 14.59 32.91 34.49
N PHE A 95 14.32 33.89 33.61
CA PHE A 95 14.29 35.31 33.93
C PHE A 95 12.96 35.71 34.58
N VAL A 96 11.83 35.27 34.00
CA VAL A 96 10.48 35.54 34.54
C VAL A 96 10.35 35.08 35.99
N VAL A 97 10.95 33.93 36.34
CA VAL A 97 10.87 33.37 37.69
C VAL A 97 11.96 33.95 38.63
N SER A 98 13.11 34.40 38.09
CA SER A 98 14.11 35.15 38.89
C SER A 98 13.67 36.59 39.21
N ASP A 99 12.86 37.22 38.36
CA ASP A 99 12.18 38.51 38.62
C ASP A 99 11.25 38.44 39.85
N PHE A 100 10.80 37.23 40.21
CA PHE A 100 10.01 36.95 41.40
C PHE A 100 10.84 36.30 42.54
N SER A 101 12.17 36.29 42.43
CA SER A 101 13.13 35.69 43.38
C SER A 101 12.78 34.24 43.76
N ALA A 102 12.47 33.42 42.76
CA ALA A 102 11.90 32.09 42.95
C ALA A 102 12.46 31.02 42.00
N HIS A 103 13.71 31.15 41.52
CA HIS A 103 14.29 30.27 40.50
C HIS A 103 14.20 28.77 40.83
N SER A 104 14.18 28.40 42.12
CA SER A 104 13.97 27.01 42.57
C SER A 104 12.58 26.44 42.23
N LEU A 105 11.58 27.30 41.98
CA LEU A 105 10.21 26.90 41.65
C LEU A 105 9.99 26.54 40.17
N ILE A 106 11.00 26.64 39.31
CA ILE A 106 10.87 26.29 37.87
C ILE A 106 10.27 24.87 37.69
N PRO A 107 10.72 23.81 38.38
CA PRO A 107 10.10 22.49 38.29
C PRO A 107 8.73 22.42 38.97
N ALA A 108 8.50 23.14 40.07
CA ALA A 108 7.19 23.19 40.74
C ALA A 108 6.09 23.76 39.83
N ILE A 109 6.41 24.83 39.10
CA ILE A 109 5.55 25.43 38.05
C ILE A 109 5.31 24.42 36.92
N GLY A 110 6.35 23.70 36.50
CA GLY A 110 6.27 22.62 35.52
C GLY A 110 5.32 21.50 35.94
N ILE A 111 5.53 20.90 37.12
CA ILE A 111 4.76 19.76 37.66
C ILE A 111 3.25 20.01 37.60
N ALA A 112 2.78 21.15 38.14
CA ALA A 112 1.35 21.49 38.12
C ALA A 112 0.80 21.68 36.71
N SER A 113 1.60 22.29 35.82
CA SER A 113 1.24 22.53 34.41
C SER A 113 1.16 21.23 33.60
N PHE A 114 2.13 20.32 33.78
CA PHE A 114 2.16 19.04 33.10
C PHE A 114 1.01 18.13 33.54
N ILE A 115 0.82 17.94 34.86
CA ILE A 115 -0.20 17.03 35.38
C ILE A 115 -1.61 17.48 34.94
N LEU A 116 -1.95 18.76 35.11
CA LEU A 116 -3.28 19.23 34.72
C LEU A 116 -3.47 19.20 33.19
N SER A 117 -2.43 19.48 32.41
CA SER A 117 -2.46 19.34 30.95
C SER A 117 -2.69 17.90 30.51
N GLY A 118 -2.00 16.93 31.11
CA GLY A 118 -2.18 15.51 30.82
C GLY A 118 -3.57 14.99 31.18
N VAL A 119 -4.04 15.30 32.39
CA VAL A 119 -5.37 14.87 32.87
C VAL A 119 -6.48 15.53 32.04
N LEU A 120 -6.31 16.77 31.57
CA LEU A 120 -7.31 17.42 30.71
C LEU A 120 -7.28 17.00 29.23
N ARG A 121 -6.30 16.22 28.75
CA ARG A 121 -6.32 15.69 27.37
C ARG A 121 -7.49 14.74 27.11
N LEU A 122 -7.86 13.87 28.06
CA LEU A 122 -8.99 12.94 27.91
C LEU A 122 -10.36 13.67 27.90
N PRO A 123 -10.63 14.65 28.77
CA PRO A 123 -11.76 15.57 28.64
C PRO A 123 -11.77 16.35 27.31
N VAL A 124 -10.61 16.80 26.82
CA VAL A 124 -10.52 17.47 25.50
C VAL A 124 -10.87 16.51 24.36
N ALA A 125 -10.47 15.23 24.43
CA ALA A 125 -10.89 14.20 23.49
C ALA A 125 -12.42 14.03 23.47
N LYS A 126 -13.02 13.76 24.64
CA LYS A 126 -14.48 13.67 24.80
C LYS A 126 -15.19 14.96 24.36
N MET A 127 -14.60 16.12 24.58
CA MET A 127 -15.14 17.42 24.15
C MET A 127 -15.15 17.55 22.62
N ILE A 128 -14.09 17.19 21.88
CA ILE A 128 -14.14 17.26 20.40
C ILE A 128 -15.04 16.19 19.78
N ASP A 129 -15.16 15.04 20.43
CA ASP A 129 -16.04 13.97 19.97
C ASP A 129 -17.52 14.30 20.24
N THR A 130 -17.83 15.11 21.27
CA THR A 130 -19.21 15.58 21.54
C THR A 130 -19.56 16.94 20.90
N TRP A 131 -18.68 17.95 20.93
CA TRP A 131 -18.97 19.32 20.47
C TRP A 131 -18.52 19.59 19.02
N GLY A 132 -17.67 18.74 18.45
CA GLY A 132 -17.04 18.96 17.17
C GLY A 132 -15.65 19.61 17.27
N ARG A 133 -14.79 19.28 16.30
CA ARG A 133 -13.38 19.69 16.27
C ARG A 133 -13.17 21.21 16.15
N PRO A 134 -13.93 22.01 15.34
CA PRO A 134 -13.77 23.48 15.37
C PRO A 134 -14.20 24.11 16.70
N GLN A 135 -15.26 23.59 17.33
CA GLN A 135 -15.75 24.09 18.63
C GLN A 135 -14.70 23.88 19.73
N GLY A 136 -14.08 22.69 19.79
CA GLY A 136 -12.96 22.44 20.70
C GLY A 136 -11.72 23.27 20.39
N LEU A 137 -11.39 23.46 19.10
CA LEU A 137 -10.26 24.30 18.68
C LEU A 137 -10.42 25.74 19.18
N ALA A 138 -11.62 26.31 19.05
CA ALA A 138 -11.94 27.65 19.57
C ALA A 138 -11.83 27.71 21.10
N ALA A 139 -12.38 26.73 21.82
CA ALA A 139 -12.30 26.68 23.28
C ALA A 139 -10.84 26.62 23.80
N MET A 140 -10.00 25.79 23.18
CA MET A 140 -8.59 25.67 23.54
C MET A 140 -7.77 26.92 23.12
N THR A 141 -8.10 27.54 21.99
CA THR A 141 -7.52 28.83 21.57
C THR A 141 -7.81 29.93 22.60
N VAL A 142 -9.06 30.03 23.09
CA VAL A 142 -9.44 30.99 24.13
C VAL A 142 -8.71 30.71 25.44
N MET A 143 -8.57 29.45 25.85
CA MET A 143 -7.84 29.09 27.06
C MET A 143 -6.33 29.40 26.98
N ALA A 144 -5.69 29.10 25.85
CA ALA A 144 -4.29 29.45 25.59
C ALA A 144 -4.07 30.97 25.61
N THR A 145 -4.95 31.71 24.95
CA THR A 145 -4.93 33.18 24.89
C THR A 145 -5.13 33.79 26.28
N LEU A 146 -6.07 33.29 27.07
CA LEU A 146 -6.27 33.72 28.46
C LEU A 146 -5.05 33.43 29.34
N GLY A 147 -4.41 32.27 29.17
CA GLY A 147 -3.14 31.94 29.82
C GLY A 147 -2.04 32.96 29.51
N LEU A 148 -1.84 33.28 28.22
CA LEU A 148 -0.85 34.28 27.80
C LEU A 148 -1.16 35.70 28.32
N ILE A 149 -2.42 36.13 28.32
CA ILE A 149 -2.84 37.41 28.92
C ILE A 149 -2.51 37.43 30.41
N LEU A 150 -2.85 36.36 31.15
CA LEU A 150 -2.57 36.25 32.58
C LEU A 150 -1.06 36.18 32.88
N MET A 151 -0.25 35.60 31.99
CA MET A 151 1.22 35.63 32.09
C MET A 151 1.77 37.04 31.84
N ALA A 152 1.21 37.79 30.89
CA ALA A 152 1.63 39.17 30.62
C ALA A 152 1.34 40.14 31.80
N VAL A 153 0.26 39.90 32.56
CA VAL A 153 -0.15 40.77 33.68
C VAL A 153 0.17 40.23 35.08
N CYS A 154 0.92 39.13 35.19
CA CYS A 154 1.21 38.53 36.50
C CYS A 154 2.18 39.38 37.34
N ASN A 155 2.03 39.29 38.66
CA ASN A 155 2.79 40.07 39.66
C ASN A 155 3.40 39.19 40.76
N SER A 156 3.38 37.86 40.60
CA SER A 156 4.02 36.91 41.50
C SER A 156 4.30 35.59 40.78
N ALA A 157 5.27 34.80 41.30
CA ALA A 157 5.49 33.43 40.83
C ALA A 157 4.23 32.55 40.93
N THR A 158 3.37 32.79 41.93
CA THR A 158 2.10 32.04 42.10
C THR A 158 1.04 32.39 41.06
N THR A 159 0.91 33.68 40.69
CA THR A 159 0.00 34.11 39.60
C THR A 159 0.53 33.70 38.23
N TYR A 160 1.85 33.73 38.05
CA TYR A 160 2.50 33.17 36.87
C TYR A 160 2.28 31.65 36.76
N ALA A 161 2.39 30.88 37.86
CA ALA A 161 2.13 29.44 37.86
C ALA A 161 0.70 29.11 37.41
N ALA A 162 -0.31 29.80 37.95
CA ALA A 162 -1.70 29.61 37.56
C ALA A 162 -1.96 30.00 36.07
N ALA A 163 -1.29 31.05 35.60
CA ALA A 163 -1.37 31.48 34.20
C ALA A 163 -0.69 30.47 33.24
N GLN A 164 0.49 29.96 33.61
CA GLN A 164 1.23 28.93 32.89
C GLN A 164 0.42 27.62 32.80
N VAL A 165 -0.29 27.23 33.86
CA VAL A 165 -1.21 26.08 33.83
C VAL A 165 -2.28 26.27 32.74
N LEU A 166 -2.98 27.41 32.69
CA LEU A 166 -3.98 27.70 31.64
C LEU A 166 -3.35 27.76 30.24
N ARG A 167 -2.15 28.35 30.12
CA ARG A 167 -1.40 28.45 28.87
C ARG A 167 -0.99 27.08 28.33
N VAL A 168 -0.50 26.19 29.19
CA VAL A 168 -0.05 24.84 28.83
C VAL A 168 -1.24 23.91 28.55
N VAL A 169 -2.32 23.95 29.35
CA VAL A 169 -3.56 23.22 29.06
C VAL A 169 -4.13 23.67 27.70
N GLY A 170 -4.26 24.97 27.48
CA GLY A 170 -4.77 25.54 26.24
C GLY A 170 -3.97 25.12 25.01
N PHE A 171 -2.65 25.32 25.02
CA PHE A 171 -1.80 24.92 23.87
C PHE A 171 -1.72 23.40 23.68
N SER A 172 -1.73 22.61 24.75
CA SER A 172 -1.67 21.14 24.68
C SER A 172 -2.97 20.53 24.14
N GLY A 173 -4.13 21.07 24.54
CA GLY A 173 -5.41 20.73 23.92
C GLY A 173 -5.51 21.24 22.48
N PHE A 174 -4.99 22.43 22.20
CA PHE A 174 -4.95 22.99 20.85
C PHE A 174 -4.10 22.13 19.87
N SER A 175 -2.87 21.76 20.23
CA SER A 175 -2.00 20.93 19.38
C SER A 175 -2.63 19.57 19.14
N TYR A 176 -3.15 18.94 20.20
CA TYR A 176 -3.86 17.68 20.14
C TYR A 176 -5.04 17.72 19.17
N ILE A 177 -5.83 18.78 19.15
CA ILE A 177 -6.96 18.90 18.20
C ILE A 177 -6.46 19.00 16.75
N LEU A 178 -5.33 19.68 16.51
CA LEU A 178 -4.70 19.69 15.18
C LEU A 178 -4.13 18.30 14.80
N GLU A 179 -3.50 17.59 15.75
CA GLU A 179 -3.02 16.21 15.60
C GLU A 179 -4.18 15.25 15.24
N ILE A 180 -5.36 15.40 15.86
CA ILE A 180 -6.56 14.63 15.50
C ILE A 180 -7.06 15.00 14.10
N ILE A 181 -7.14 16.28 13.73
CA ILE A 181 -7.53 16.70 12.36
C ILE A 181 -6.58 16.12 11.30
N ILE A 182 -5.27 16.05 11.59
CA ILE A 182 -4.29 15.39 10.71
C ILE A 182 -4.54 13.87 10.66
N ALA A 183 -4.85 13.23 11.80
CA ALA A 183 -5.16 11.81 11.85
C ALA A 183 -6.46 11.45 11.10
N ASP A 184 -7.51 12.27 11.22
CA ASP A 184 -8.79 12.16 10.48
C ASP A 184 -8.56 12.22 8.95
N THR A 185 -7.53 12.96 8.51
CA THR A 185 -7.30 13.32 7.10
C THR A 185 -6.09 12.65 6.46
N SER A 186 -5.48 11.67 7.12
CA SER A 186 -4.31 10.92 6.63
C SER A 186 -4.46 9.40 6.80
N SER A 187 -3.95 8.63 5.83
CA SER A 187 -3.90 7.16 5.93
C SER A 187 -2.94 6.73 7.05
N LEU A 188 -3.15 5.56 7.65
CA LEU A 188 -2.26 5.04 8.70
C LEU A 188 -0.81 4.85 8.21
N LYS A 189 -0.60 4.60 6.91
CA LYS A 189 0.72 4.38 6.28
C LYS A 189 1.44 5.70 5.90
N ASP A 190 0.70 6.80 5.80
CA ASP A 190 1.23 8.15 5.54
C ASP A 190 1.32 9.02 6.81
N ARG A 191 0.57 8.68 7.87
CA ARG A 191 0.39 9.51 9.07
C ARG A 191 1.68 9.90 9.78
N ALA A 192 2.67 9.00 9.84
CA ALA A 192 3.98 9.30 10.41
C ALA A 192 4.70 10.43 9.64
N LEU A 193 4.58 10.44 8.30
CA LEU A 193 5.11 11.52 7.46
C LEU A 193 4.25 12.79 7.55
N ALA A 194 2.92 12.66 7.71
CA ALA A 194 2.05 13.80 7.93
C ALA A 194 2.39 14.55 9.24
N PHE A 195 2.60 13.81 10.34
CA PHE A 195 3.05 14.38 11.61
C PHE A 195 4.48 14.97 11.52
N ALA A 196 5.41 14.33 10.79
CA ALA A 196 6.74 14.91 10.55
C ALA A 196 6.64 16.24 9.77
N CYS A 197 5.81 16.31 8.73
CA CYS A 197 5.53 17.53 7.98
C CYS A 197 4.99 18.66 8.88
N THR A 198 4.01 18.39 9.75
CA THR A 198 3.42 19.43 10.61
C THR A 198 4.25 19.76 11.85
N GLY A 199 5.12 18.86 12.30
CA GLY A 199 6.13 19.12 13.33
C GLY A 199 7.36 19.88 12.82
N SER A 200 7.63 19.86 11.51
CA SER A 200 8.81 20.49 10.89
C SER A 200 9.01 22.00 11.12
N PRO A 201 7.99 22.86 11.41
CA PRO A 201 8.22 24.25 11.81
C PRO A 201 9.20 24.40 12.98
N ALA A 202 9.23 23.41 13.89
CA ALA A 202 10.15 23.34 15.02
C ALA A 202 11.62 23.54 14.59
N ILE A 203 12.02 23.00 13.43
CA ILE A 203 13.40 23.08 12.92
C ILE A 203 13.84 24.55 12.74
N VAL A 204 12.92 25.44 12.37
CA VAL A 204 13.18 26.86 12.13
C VAL A 204 12.89 27.71 13.38
N THR A 205 11.78 27.48 14.06
CA THR A 205 11.41 28.24 15.27
C THR A 205 12.38 28.02 16.42
N ASN A 206 12.99 26.83 16.54
CA ASN A 206 14.05 26.55 17.50
C ASN A 206 15.33 27.40 17.29
N LEU A 207 15.56 27.89 16.06
CA LEU A 207 16.65 28.81 15.70
C LEU A 207 16.26 30.29 15.83
N LEU A 208 14.97 30.60 15.94
CA LEU A 208 14.46 31.97 16.03
C LEU A 208 13.98 32.36 17.45
N GLY A 209 13.50 31.39 18.23
CA GLY A 209 13.00 31.59 19.60
C GLY A 209 14.05 32.12 20.58
N PRO A 210 15.29 31.57 20.62
CA PRO A 210 16.35 32.08 21.49
C PRO A 210 16.77 33.54 21.21
N PRO A 211 17.05 33.97 19.94
CA PRO A 211 17.31 35.38 19.67
C PRO A 211 16.07 36.27 19.83
N ALA A 212 14.85 35.76 19.62
CA ALA A 212 13.62 36.51 19.93
C ALA A 212 13.45 36.78 21.44
N ALA A 213 13.67 35.76 22.28
CA ALA A 213 13.67 35.90 23.74
C ALA A 213 14.72 36.92 24.20
N GLN A 214 15.94 36.83 23.67
CA GLN A 214 16.99 37.82 23.93
C GLN A 214 16.57 39.23 23.47
N TRP A 215 15.95 39.37 22.30
CA TRP A 215 15.49 40.68 21.81
C TRP A 215 14.49 41.33 22.76
N PHE A 216 13.50 40.57 23.26
CA PHE A 216 12.53 41.06 24.26
C PHE A 216 13.18 41.45 25.59
N LEU A 217 14.21 40.72 26.04
CA LEU A 217 14.96 41.05 27.27
C LEU A 217 15.77 42.35 27.16
N HIS A 218 16.33 42.67 25.98
CA HIS A 218 17.14 43.89 25.79
C HIS A 218 16.37 45.13 25.32
N HIS A 219 15.26 44.97 24.60
CA HIS A 219 14.56 46.09 23.92
C HIS A 219 13.14 46.36 24.44
N SER A 220 12.61 45.51 25.33
CA SER A 220 11.24 45.63 25.82
C SER A 220 11.10 44.98 27.20
N SER A 221 10.26 43.96 27.34
CA SER A 221 10.18 43.09 28.52
C SER A 221 9.66 41.72 28.12
N TRP A 222 9.85 40.71 28.98
CA TRP A 222 9.24 39.40 28.80
C TRP A 222 7.71 39.45 28.77
N ARG A 223 7.08 40.42 29.46
CA ARG A 223 5.62 40.64 29.42
C ARG A 223 5.13 41.00 28.01
N ALA A 224 5.90 41.78 27.26
CA ALA A 224 5.56 42.15 25.89
C ALA A 224 5.56 40.95 24.92
N ALA A 225 6.41 39.94 25.16
CA ALA A 225 6.40 38.71 24.39
C ALA A 225 5.07 37.96 24.56
N PHE A 226 4.60 37.78 25.80
CA PHE A 226 3.31 37.14 26.08
C PHE A 226 2.12 37.93 25.48
N THR A 227 2.16 39.27 25.54
CA THR A 227 1.15 40.12 24.87
C THR A 227 1.15 39.93 23.35
N MET A 228 2.32 39.83 22.71
CA MET A 228 2.42 39.57 21.27
C MET A 228 1.78 38.22 20.89
N PHE A 229 2.11 37.14 21.60
CA PHE A 229 1.53 35.83 21.34
C PHE A 229 0.02 35.78 21.65
N ALA A 230 -0.45 36.49 22.69
CA ALA A 230 -1.88 36.60 22.99
C ALA A 230 -2.71 37.23 21.84
N VAL A 231 -2.11 38.10 21.03
CA VAL A 231 -2.75 38.63 19.81
C VAL A 231 -2.59 37.67 18.62
N LEU A 232 -1.41 37.06 18.47
CA LEU A 232 -1.06 36.22 17.33
C LEU A 232 -1.79 34.87 17.32
N THR A 233 -1.87 34.18 18.46
CA THR A 233 -2.50 32.86 18.59
C THR A 233 -3.96 32.81 18.07
N PRO A 234 -4.90 33.68 18.51
CA PRO A 234 -6.26 33.66 17.98
C PRO A 234 -6.33 34.08 16.50
N LEU A 235 -5.45 34.98 16.05
CA LEU A 235 -5.40 35.44 14.66
C LEU A 235 -4.98 34.31 13.70
N VAL A 236 -4.03 33.46 14.10
CA VAL A 236 -3.54 32.33 13.29
C VAL A 236 -4.45 31.09 13.39
N ALA A 237 -5.17 30.92 14.51
CA ALA A 237 -6.16 29.85 14.68
C ALA A 237 -7.46 30.08 13.88
N LEU A 238 -7.88 31.35 13.73
CA LEU A 238 -9.18 31.72 13.12
C LEU A 238 -9.39 31.17 11.68
N PRO A 239 -8.40 31.15 10.77
CA PRO A 239 -8.55 30.52 9.46
C PRO A 239 -8.87 29.02 9.51
N VAL A 240 -8.23 28.25 10.40
CA VAL A 240 -8.50 26.80 10.55
C VAL A 240 -9.93 26.59 11.04
N PHE A 241 -10.35 27.35 12.07
CA PHE A 241 -11.73 27.36 12.56
C PHE A 241 -12.72 27.69 11.43
N GLY A 242 -12.44 28.73 10.65
CA GLY A 242 -13.26 29.17 9.52
C GLY A 242 -13.43 28.11 8.43
N ILE A 243 -12.35 27.41 8.06
CA ILE A 243 -12.37 26.33 7.05
C ILE A 243 -13.18 25.14 7.56
N LEU A 244 -12.98 24.73 8.82
CA LEU A 244 -13.71 23.61 9.42
C LEU A 244 -15.22 23.89 9.54
N GLU A 245 -15.59 25.05 10.07
CA GLU A 245 -17.01 25.43 10.22
C GLU A 245 -17.68 25.76 8.87
N ALA A 246 -16.94 26.25 7.86
CA ALA A 246 -17.47 26.41 6.49
C ALA A 246 -17.78 25.04 5.85
N ASN A 247 -16.90 24.05 5.98
CA ASN A 247 -17.17 22.70 5.49
C ASN A 247 -18.28 22.01 6.31
N ALA A 248 -18.37 22.25 7.63
CA ALA A 248 -19.46 21.73 8.45
C ALA A 248 -20.82 22.33 8.05
N ARG A 249 -20.87 23.63 7.73
CA ARG A 249 -22.07 24.27 7.16
C ARG A 249 -22.42 23.70 5.79
N LYS A 250 -21.43 23.46 4.92
CA LYS A 250 -21.63 22.80 3.62
C LYS A 250 -22.22 21.40 3.78
N ALA A 251 -21.72 20.60 4.73
CA ALA A 251 -22.24 19.27 5.05
C ALA A 251 -23.69 19.32 5.63
N ARG A 252 -24.02 20.33 6.44
CA ARG A 252 -25.40 20.58 6.90
C ARG A 252 -26.33 20.99 5.75
N SER A 253 -25.87 21.85 4.83
CA SER A 253 -26.69 22.29 3.67
C SER A 253 -26.89 21.20 2.62
N LEU A 254 -25.97 20.24 2.52
CA LEU A 254 -26.10 19.02 1.71
C LEU A 254 -26.90 17.93 2.44
N GLY A 255 -27.52 18.22 3.59
CA GLY A 255 -28.34 17.27 4.34
C GLY A 255 -27.57 16.16 5.08
N ILE A 256 -26.30 15.92 4.74
CA ILE A 256 -25.42 14.87 5.29
C ILE A 256 -25.38 14.92 6.82
N LEU A 257 -25.15 16.11 7.39
CA LEU A 257 -25.12 16.32 8.84
C LEU A 257 -26.45 16.89 9.36
N LYS A 258 -27.18 16.12 10.16
CA LYS A 258 -28.39 16.60 10.87
C LYS A 258 -28.01 17.60 11.97
N SER A 259 -28.86 18.60 12.20
CA SER A 259 -28.65 19.60 13.26
C SER A 259 -29.51 19.29 14.49
N THR A 260 -28.90 18.67 15.50
CA THR A 260 -29.54 18.32 16.77
C THR A 260 -29.52 19.51 17.72
N LYS A 261 -30.64 20.24 17.83
CA LYS A 261 -30.77 21.28 18.86
C LYS A 261 -30.98 20.63 20.24
N SER A 262 -29.97 20.71 21.11
CA SER A 262 -30.09 20.31 22.51
C SER A 262 -31.18 21.13 23.22
N GLY A 263 -32.28 20.48 23.62
CA GLY A 263 -33.34 21.07 24.42
C GLY A 263 -33.03 21.22 25.92
N ARG A 264 -31.81 20.87 26.36
CA ARG A 264 -31.36 20.95 27.76
C ARG A 264 -31.27 22.41 28.23
N SER A 265 -31.73 22.69 29.43
CA SER A 265 -31.44 23.95 30.15
C SER A 265 -29.95 24.06 30.52
N TRP A 266 -29.50 25.24 30.93
CA TRP A 266 -28.10 25.49 31.29
C TRP A 266 -27.59 24.59 32.42
N SER A 267 -28.41 24.35 33.45
CA SER A 267 -28.08 23.46 34.57
C SER A 267 -28.03 21.98 34.15
N GLU A 268 -28.93 21.55 33.28
CA GLU A 268 -28.93 20.18 32.74
C GLU A 268 -27.74 19.95 31.81
N ALA A 269 -27.37 20.94 31.00
CA ALA A 269 -26.18 20.89 30.15
C ALA A 269 -24.89 20.84 30.99
N LEU A 270 -24.79 21.66 32.05
CA LEU A 270 -23.64 21.65 32.96
C LEU A 270 -23.47 20.28 33.65
N TRP A 271 -24.55 19.71 34.18
CA TRP A 271 -24.52 18.39 34.82
C TRP A 271 -24.24 17.26 33.83
N HIS A 272 -24.82 17.32 32.63
CA HIS A 272 -24.55 16.39 31.53
C HIS A 272 -23.05 16.35 31.18
N TYR A 273 -22.43 17.49 30.87
CA TYR A 273 -21.01 17.53 30.52
C TYR A 273 -20.08 17.20 31.69
N ALA A 274 -20.48 17.48 32.95
CA ALA A 274 -19.74 17.03 34.13
C ALA A 274 -19.70 15.50 34.26
N ILE A 275 -20.76 14.79 33.83
CA ILE A 275 -20.80 13.32 33.76
C ILE A 275 -20.03 12.80 32.53
N GLU A 276 -20.27 13.37 31.34
CA GLU A 276 -19.60 12.92 30.11
C GLU A 276 -18.07 12.98 30.25
N PHE A 277 -17.53 14.12 30.66
CA PHE A 277 -16.09 14.36 30.76
C PHE A 277 -15.46 13.74 32.02
N ASP A 278 -16.26 13.11 32.88
CA ASP A 278 -15.94 12.69 34.24
C ASP A 278 -15.15 13.73 35.04
N ALA A 279 -15.84 14.80 35.44
CA ALA A 279 -15.28 15.84 36.29
C ALA A 279 -14.79 15.30 37.65
N VAL A 280 -15.32 14.17 38.14
CA VAL A 280 -14.89 13.57 39.41
C VAL A 280 -13.55 12.87 39.23
N GLY A 281 -13.41 12.00 38.23
CA GLY A 281 -12.14 11.34 37.90
C GLY A 281 -11.03 12.33 37.56
N VAL A 282 -11.33 13.39 36.81
CA VAL A 282 -10.42 14.53 36.56
C VAL A 282 -9.88 15.12 37.86
N ILE A 283 -10.75 15.41 38.83
CA ILE A 283 -10.37 16.03 40.11
C ILE A 283 -9.58 15.03 40.98
N LEU A 284 -10.01 13.78 41.06
CA LEU A 284 -9.35 12.74 41.87
C LEU A 284 -7.94 12.43 41.33
N LEU A 285 -7.80 12.22 40.02
CA LEU A 285 -6.49 11.92 39.40
C LEU A 285 -5.58 13.14 39.37
N GLY A 286 -6.07 14.30 38.91
CA GLY A 286 -5.29 15.52 38.81
C GLY A 286 -4.86 16.06 40.17
N GLY A 287 -5.77 16.10 41.13
CA GLY A 287 -5.48 16.44 42.52
C GLY A 287 -4.55 15.43 43.18
N GLY A 288 -4.81 14.13 43.00
CA GLY A 288 -4.00 13.04 43.54
C GLY A 288 -2.54 13.08 43.08
N LEU A 289 -2.31 13.11 41.77
CA LEU A 289 -0.97 13.20 41.19
C LEU A 289 -0.25 14.50 41.58
N THR A 290 -0.94 15.64 41.60
CA THR A 290 -0.33 16.92 42.00
C THR A 290 0.11 16.89 43.47
N LEU A 291 -0.73 16.35 44.37
CA LEU A 291 -0.42 16.21 45.79
C LEU A 291 0.65 15.14 46.07
N ILE A 292 0.88 14.19 45.16
CA ILE A 292 2.02 13.26 45.24
C ILE A 292 3.31 13.91 44.73
N LEU A 293 3.29 14.58 43.59
CA LEU A 293 4.52 14.98 42.87
C LEU A 293 5.03 16.39 43.24
N LEU A 294 4.16 17.32 43.62
CA LEU A 294 4.56 18.67 44.00
C LEU A 294 5.40 18.75 45.30
N PRO A 295 5.08 17.99 46.39
CA PRO A 295 5.80 18.12 47.66
C PRO A 295 7.31 17.92 47.55
N PHE A 296 7.78 16.97 46.74
CA PHE A 296 9.21 16.72 46.54
C PHE A 296 9.99 17.92 45.98
N SER A 297 9.33 18.80 45.20
CA SER A 297 9.95 20.02 44.66
C SER A 297 9.89 21.23 45.60
N ILE A 298 9.11 21.18 46.69
CA ILE A 298 8.97 22.27 47.67
C ILE A 298 9.47 21.89 49.08
N ALA A 299 9.82 20.62 49.32
CA ALA A 299 10.26 20.14 50.63
C ALA A 299 11.58 20.76 51.12
N GLY A 300 12.41 21.28 50.22
CA GLY A 300 13.64 22.02 50.56
C GLY A 300 13.45 23.53 50.67
N SER A 301 12.30 24.09 50.29
CA SER A 301 11.99 25.52 50.46
C SER A 301 11.15 25.81 51.72
N SER A 302 10.69 24.78 52.45
CA SER A 302 10.01 24.93 53.74
C SER A 302 11.03 25.00 54.89
N ALA A 303 10.79 25.90 55.85
CA ALA A 303 11.69 26.16 56.99
C ALA A 303 11.96 24.93 57.90
N SER A 304 11.17 23.86 57.76
CA SER A 304 11.55 22.52 58.19
C SER A 304 11.54 21.57 56.99
N LEU A 305 12.64 20.81 56.85
CA LEU A 305 12.70 19.64 55.98
C LEU A 305 11.58 18.67 56.39
N TRP A 306 10.74 18.27 55.43
CA TRP A 306 9.65 17.31 55.65
C TRP A 306 8.65 17.73 56.74
N SER A 307 8.11 18.95 56.65
CA SER A 307 7.00 19.41 57.49
C SER A 307 5.78 18.46 57.47
N PRO A 308 4.93 18.42 58.52
CA PRO A 308 3.73 17.58 58.55
C PRO A 308 2.77 17.78 57.36
N ALA A 309 2.73 19.00 56.80
CA ALA A 309 1.94 19.30 55.60
C ALA A 309 2.37 18.46 54.38
N ILE A 310 3.67 18.20 54.21
CA ILE A 310 4.19 17.37 53.11
C ILE A 310 3.71 15.92 53.25
N PHE A 311 3.75 15.35 54.45
CA PHE A 311 3.20 14.01 54.69
C PHE A 311 1.68 13.94 54.48
N ILE A 312 0.95 14.99 54.87
CA ILE A 312 -0.49 15.11 54.61
C ILE A 312 -0.78 15.17 53.09
N MET A 313 0.00 15.94 52.32
CA MET A 313 -0.14 15.99 50.85
C MET A 313 0.12 14.62 50.21
N LEU A 314 1.21 13.94 50.58
CA LEU A 314 1.53 12.61 50.04
C LEU A 314 0.46 11.55 50.40
N ALA A 315 -0.02 11.57 51.64
CA ALA A 315 -1.06 10.64 52.10
C ALA A 315 -2.41 10.91 51.41
N LEU A 316 -2.86 12.18 51.38
CA LEU A 316 -4.10 12.58 50.71
C LEU A 316 -4.02 12.31 49.20
N GLY A 317 -2.90 12.64 48.56
CA GLY A 317 -2.68 12.37 47.14
C GLY A 317 -2.75 10.88 46.81
N SER A 318 -2.14 10.03 47.64
CA SER A 318 -2.23 8.57 47.51
C SER A 318 -3.67 8.05 47.69
N ILE A 319 -4.40 8.58 48.68
CA ILE A 319 -5.83 8.28 48.90
C ILE A 319 -6.66 8.69 47.69
N LEU A 320 -6.40 9.86 47.08
CA LEU A 320 -7.13 10.35 45.91
C LEU A 320 -6.85 9.51 44.65
N VAL A 321 -5.63 9.02 44.44
CA VAL A 321 -5.32 8.09 43.33
C VAL A 321 -5.97 6.72 43.52
N VAL A 322 -6.04 6.20 44.76
CA VAL A 322 -6.79 4.97 45.06
C VAL A 322 -8.30 5.20 44.91
N ALA A 323 -8.82 6.34 45.38
CA ALA A 323 -10.22 6.72 45.22
C ALA A 323 -10.60 6.90 43.74
N PHE A 324 -9.71 7.47 42.91
CA PHE A 324 -9.86 7.51 41.46
C PHE A 324 -10.03 6.10 40.87
N ALA A 325 -9.11 5.18 41.17
CA ALA A 325 -9.16 3.82 40.64
C ALA A 325 -10.42 3.03 41.09
N LEU A 326 -10.90 3.27 42.32
CA LEU A 326 -12.16 2.69 42.81
C LEU A 326 -13.39 3.33 42.17
N PHE A 327 -13.40 4.66 42.02
CA PHE A 327 -14.48 5.39 41.38
C PHE A 327 -14.64 4.99 39.92
N GLU A 328 -13.54 4.95 39.17
CA GLU A 328 -13.50 4.51 37.76
C GLU A 328 -14.00 3.07 37.57
N CYS A 329 -13.59 2.14 38.43
CA CYS A 329 -13.96 0.73 38.30
C CYS A 329 -15.41 0.42 38.71
N TYR A 330 -16.00 1.21 39.62
CA TYR A 330 -17.25 0.82 40.31
C TYR A 330 -18.34 1.91 40.39
N CYS A 331 -18.06 3.16 40.03
CA CYS A 331 -18.98 4.30 40.26
C CYS A 331 -19.12 5.26 39.08
N ALA A 332 -18.11 5.38 38.20
CA ALA A 332 -18.12 6.28 37.06
C ALA A 332 -19.20 5.85 36.02
N PRO A 333 -20.22 6.67 35.71
CA PRO A 333 -21.24 6.30 34.73
C PRO A 333 -20.69 6.21 33.29
N LYS A 334 -19.62 6.95 33.01
CA LYS A 334 -18.88 6.99 31.74
C LYS A 334 -17.39 7.19 32.04
N PRO A 335 -16.59 6.12 32.17
CA PRO A 335 -15.25 6.20 32.72
C PRO A 335 -14.33 7.18 31.98
N PHE A 336 -13.37 7.73 32.71
CA PHE A 336 -12.33 8.62 32.24
C PHE A 336 -11.27 7.88 31.42
N VAL A 337 -10.90 6.65 31.82
CA VAL A 337 -9.94 5.78 31.13
C VAL A 337 -10.66 4.59 30.45
N PRO A 338 -10.42 4.33 29.15
CA PRO A 338 -10.89 3.11 28.51
C PRO A 338 -9.99 1.92 28.89
N PHE A 339 -10.16 1.35 30.08
CA PHE A 339 -9.33 0.27 30.63
C PHE A 339 -9.17 -0.94 29.68
N GLN A 340 -10.19 -1.27 28.89
CA GLN A 340 -10.12 -2.34 27.90
C GLN A 340 -9.01 -2.10 26.84
N LEU A 341 -8.72 -0.85 26.51
CA LEU A 341 -7.65 -0.47 25.58
C LEU A 341 -6.26 -0.47 26.24
N LEU A 342 -6.16 -0.18 27.55
CA LEU A 342 -4.91 -0.32 28.31
C LEU A 342 -4.41 -1.76 28.37
N CYS A 343 -5.30 -2.76 28.36
CA CYS A 343 -4.93 -4.18 28.32
C CYS A 343 -4.20 -4.61 27.02
N SER A 344 -4.09 -3.73 26.01
CA SER A 344 -3.30 -3.98 24.80
C SER A 344 -1.80 -3.94 25.09
N ARG A 345 -1.07 -5.00 24.70
CA ARG A 345 0.41 -5.06 24.80
C ARG A 345 1.14 -3.90 24.12
N ASN A 346 0.58 -3.36 23.03
CA ASN A 346 1.20 -2.23 22.33
C ASN A 346 0.91 -0.91 23.07
N VAL A 347 -0.30 -0.74 23.63
CA VAL A 347 -0.67 0.48 24.39
C VAL A 347 0.07 0.50 25.73
N MET A 348 0.01 -0.58 26.50
CA MET A 348 0.71 -0.69 27.79
C MET A 348 2.23 -0.49 27.64
N GLY A 349 2.86 -1.12 26.64
CA GLY A 349 4.29 -0.94 26.39
C GLY A 349 4.64 0.49 26.00
N SER A 350 3.81 1.14 25.16
CA SER A 350 4.00 2.54 24.76
C SER A 350 3.76 3.52 25.90
N PHE A 351 2.75 3.29 26.75
CA PHE A 351 2.48 4.11 27.92
C PHE A 351 3.66 4.07 28.92
N ILE A 352 4.24 2.88 29.14
CA ILE A 352 5.45 2.72 29.97
C ILE A 352 6.64 3.41 29.31
N LEU A 353 6.86 3.21 28.00
CA LEU A 353 7.95 3.84 27.26
C LEU A 353 7.86 5.37 27.34
N SER A 354 6.74 5.97 26.92
CA SER A 354 6.47 7.40 26.97
C SER A 354 6.71 7.98 28.36
N THR A 355 6.24 7.31 29.42
CA THR A 355 6.50 7.73 30.81
C THR A 355 8.00 7.73 31.13
N VAL A 356 8.74 6.69 30.73
CA VAL A 356 10.20 6.54 30.95
C VAL A 356 11.01 7.58 30.17
N LEU A 357 10.67 7.82 28.90
CA LEU A 357 11.31 8.82 28.04
C LEU A 357 11.18 10.22 28.65
N PHE A 358 9.97 10.61 29.04
CA PHE A 358 9.73 11.94 29.59
C PHE A 358 10.26 12.13 31.03
N ILE A 359 10.37 11.07 31.85
CA ILE A 359 11.14 11.15 33.11
C ILE A 359 12.61 11.48 32.80
N ALA A 360 13.23 10.73 31.89
CA ALA A 360 14.64 10.91 31.56
C ALA A 360 14.91 12.25 30.86
N TYR A 361 13.98 12.74 30.03
CA TYR A 361 14.05 14.05 29.38
C TYR A 361 14.17 15.18 30.41
N TYR A 362 13.22 15.30 31.34
CA TYR A 362 13.27 16.38 32.33
C TYR A 362 14.44 16.20 33.33
N CYS A 363 14.88 14.97 33.58
CA CYS A 363 16.12 14.68 34.32
C CYS A 363 17.42 15.10 33.60
N TRP A 364 17.40 15.52 32.33
CA TRP A 364 18.55 16.19 31.69
C TRP A 364 18.30 17.66 31.35
N ASP A 365 17.05 18.04 31.04
CA ASP A 365 16.71 19.38 30.55
C ASP A 365 16.48 20.40 31.67
N CYS A 366 16.00 19.97 32.85
CA CYS A 366 15.79 20.86 33.99
C CYS A 366 17.08 21.61 34.36
N TYR A 367 16.99 22.94 34.41
CA TYR A 367 18.10 23.87 34.67
C TYR A 367 19.25 23.83 33.65
N PHE A 368 19.12 23.14 32.50
CA PHE A 368 20.21 23.00 31.53
C PHE A 368 20.60 24.33 30.87
N THR A 369 19.63 25.18 30.53
CA THR A 369 19.90 26.53 30.01
C THR A 369 20.57 27.43 31.05
N SER A 370 20.22 27.29 32.35
CA SER A 370 20.93 27.98 33.44
C SER A 370 22.37 27.46 33.58
N TYR A 371 22.57 26.14 33.53
CA TYR A 371 23.89 25.49 33.56
C TYR A 371 24.80 26.01 32.44
N LEU A 372 24.30 26.09 31.20
CA LEU A 372 25.07 26.57 30.05
C LEU A 372 25.54 28.03 30.20
N GLN A 373 24.71 28.90 30.79
CA GLN A 373 25.07 30.30 31.06
C GLN A 373 26.04 30.44 32.24
N VAL A 374 25.88 29.61 33.28
CA VAL A 374 26.68 29.67 34.51
C VAL A 374 28.05 29.00 34.35
N VAL A 375 28.10 27.84 33.70
CA VAL A 375 29.26 26.93 33.64
C VAL A 375 30.05 27.04 32.33
N HIS A 376 29.39 27.35 31.20
CA HIS A 376 30.04 27.48 29.89
C HIS A 376 29.96 28.91 29.32
N GLU A 377 29.61 29.89 30.16
CA GLU A 377 29.60 31.34 29.85
C GLU A 377 28.75 31.73 28.62
N LEU A 378 27.84 30.86 28.20
CA LEU A 378 27.02 31.12 27.01
C LEU A 378 26.02 32.24 27.27
N SER A 379 25.82 33.11 26.30
CA SER A 379 24.68 34.04 26.30
C SER A 379 23.36 33.31 26.08
N VAL A 380 22.23 33.98 26.38
CA VAL A 380 20.87 33.40 26.29
C VAL A 380 20.61 32.69 24.95
N TYR A 381 20.95 33.33 23.82
CA TYR A 381 20.71 32.72 22.50
C TYR A 381 21.62 31.52 22.22
N GLN A 382 22.87 31.54 22.68
CA GLN A 382 23.82 30.43 22.53
C GLN A 382 23.41 29.23 23.40
N ALA A 383 23.00 29.47 24.65
CA ALA A 383 22.47 28.44 25.53
C ALA A 383 21.19 27.82 24.95
N GLY A 384 20.30 28.65 24.40
CA GLY A 384 19.10 28.20 23.70
C GLY A 384 19.40 27.36 22.46
N TYR A 385 20.36 27.75 21.61
CA TYR A 385 20.79 26.92 20.47
C TYR A 385 21.38 25.56 20.90
N VAL A 386 22.19 25.55 21.97
CA VAL A 386 22.77 24.30 22.49
C VAL A 386 21.69 23.37 23.03
N ALA A 387 20.70 23.87 23.77
CA ALA A 387 19.56 23.06 24.25
C ALA A 387 18.65 22.60 23.10
N ASN A 388 18.39 23.47 22.12
CA ASN A 388 17.52 23.16 20.98
C ASN A 388 18.15 22.21 19.94
N THR A 389 19.45 21.91 20.03
CA THR A 389 20.12 21.03 19.07
C THR A 389 19.48 19.63 19.04
N TYR A 390 19.08 19.10 20.20
CA TYR A 390 18.30 17.86 20.30
C TYR A 390 17.02 17.91 19.42
N ILE A 391 16.20 18.95 19.57
CA ILE A 391 14.90 19.06 18.91
C ILE A 391 15.05 19.31 17.40
N ILE A 392 16.05 20.08 16.98
CA ILE A 392 16.35 20.35 15.56
C ILE A 392 16.76 19.05 14.85
N VAL A 393 17.69 18.28 15.42
CA VAL A 393 18.11 16.99 14.86
C VAL A 393 16.96 15.98 14.91
N GLY A 394 16.18 15.96 15.99
CA GLY A 394 15.04 15.07 16.16
C GLY A 394 13.94 15.30 15.14
N GLY A 395 13.64 16.56 14.82
CA GLY A 395 12.66 16.95 13.80
C GLY A 395 13.10 16.58 12.37
N LEU A 396 14.38 16.71 12.05
CA LEU A 396 14.94 16.22 10.78
C LEU A 396 14.91 14.67 10.72
N TRP A 397 15.27 14.00 11.82
CA TRP A 397 15.27 12.55 11.90
C TRP A 397 13.86 11.93 11.87
N ALA A 398 12.83 12.65 12.30
CA ALA A 398 11.44 12.17 12.25
C ALA A 398 10.99 11.81 10.83
N PHE A 399 11.46 12.54 9.81
CA PHE A 399 11.24 12.18 8.40
C PHE A 399 11.94 10.88 8.01
N VAL A 400 13.18 10.67 8.48
CA VAL A 400 13.95 9.43 8.24
C VAL A 400 13.29 8.25 8.94
N ALA A 401 12.87 8.40 10.20
CA ALA A 401 12.14 7.37 10.94
C ALA A 401 10.79 7.05 10.28
N GLY A 402 10.02 8.06 9.87
CA GLY A 402 8.76 7.89 9.14
C GLY A 402 8.93 7.20 7.78
N TRP A 403 10.00 7.52 7.04
CA TRP A 403 10.35 6.85 5.78
C TRP A 403 10.81 5.40 6.02
N LEU A 404 11.62 5.14 7.04
CA LEU A 404 12.04 3.79 7.41
C LEU A 404 10.84 2.91 7.80
N ILE A 405 9.88 3.44 8.58
CA ILE A 405 8.63 2.75 8.92
C ILE A 405 7.79 2.47 7.65
N ARG A 406 7.72 3.43 6.71
CA ARG A 406 7.04 3.24 5.42
C ARG A 406 7.69 2.16 4.55
N TYR A 407 9.02 2.07 4.59
CA TYR A 407 9.81 1.12 3.81
C TYR A 407 9.81 -0.30 4.41
N SER A 408 9.89 -0.42 5.74
CA SER A 408 9.88 -1.72 6.44
C SER A 408 8.47 -2.29 6.66
N ASP A 409 7.43 -1.44 6.58
CA ASP A 409 6.06 -1.68 7.04
C ASP A 409 5.96 -2.11 8.54
N ARG A 410 7.06 -2.02 9.31
CA ARG A 410 7.20 -2.53 10.68
C ARG A 410 7.96 -1.57 11.59
N PHE A 411 7.33 -1.19 12.70
CA PHE A 411 7.86 -0.20 13.66
C PHE A 411 8.70 -0.80 14.80
N LYS A 412 8.48 -2.07 15.19
CA LYS A 412 9.09 -2.63 16.42
C LYS A 412 10.62 -2.73 16.35
N TRP A 413 11.16 -3.16 15.22
CA TRP A 413 12.61 -3.36 15.07
C TRP A 413 13.40 -2.04 15.11
N LEU A 414 12.83 -0.97 14.54
CA LEU A 414 13.39 0.38 14.61
C LEU A 414 13.45 0.87 16.07
N ALA A 415 12.39 0.63 16.86
CA ALA A 415 12.37 0.93 18.29
C ALA A 415 13.42 0.12 19.08
N LEU A 416 13.56 -1.18 18.81
CA LEU A 416 14.57 -2.03 19.46
C LEU A 416 16.01 -1.58 19.16
N CYS A 417 16.28 -1.09 17.94
CA CYS A 417 17.58 -0.49 17.59
C CYS A 417 17.80 0.90 18.23
N ALA A 418 16.73 1.66 18.50
CA ALA A 418 16.81 3.01 19.05
C ALA A 418 17.08 3.06 20.57
N VAL A 419 16.57 2.10 21.36
CA VAL A 419 16.79 2.08 22.82
C VAL A 419 18.27 2.04 23.22
N PRO A 420 19.15 1.20 22.62
CA PRO A 420 20.59 1.23 22.93
C PRO A 420 21.27 2.57 22.59
N VAL A 421 20.85 3.24 21.51
CA VAL A 421 21.38 4.56 21.12
C VAL A 421 21.02 5.63 22.15
N LEU A 422 19.78 5.59 22.66
CA LEU A 422 19.30 6.49 23.71
C LEU A 422 19.96 6.24 25.07
N ILE A 423 20.22 4.97 25.43
CA ILE A 423 21.01 4.64 26.63
C ILE A 423 22.45 5.15 26.49
N LEU A 424 23.07 4.99 25.31
CA LEU A 424 24.41 5.50 25.02
C LEU A 424 24.48 7.03 25.14
N SER A 425 23.50 7.79 24.64
CA SER A 425 23.49 9.25 24.79
C SER A 425 23.41 9.69 26.26
N GLY A 426 22.60 9.02 27.07
CA GLY A 426 22.53 9.29 28.52
C GLY A 426 23.87 9.04 29.23
N VAL A 427 24.57 7.95 28.89
CA VAL A 427 25.94 7.67 29.38
C VAL A 427 26.91 8.78 28.95
N LEU A 428 26.90 9.18 27.68
CA LEU A 428 27.78 10.23 27.16
C LEU A 428 27.50 11.60 27.79
N MET A 429 26.25 11.93 28.13
CA MET A 429 25.93 13.17 28.87
C MET A 429 26.56 13.19 30.26
N VAL A 430 26.53 12.08 31.01
CA VAL A 430 27.17 11.96 32.33
C VAL A 430 28.69 12.16 32.25
N PHE A 431 29.32 11.77 31.13
CA PHE A 431 30.75 11.99 30.92
C PHE A 431 31.10 13.40 30.43
N PHE A 432 30.33 13.98 29.50
CA PHE A 432 30.74 15.21 28.81
C PHE A 432 30.16 16.52 29.38
N ARG A 433 29.12 16.48 30.22
CA ARG A 433 28.62 17.68 30.94
C ARG A 433 29.50 17.99 32.17
N GLN A 434 30.70 18.52 31.91
CA GLN A 434 31.66 18.97 32.92
C GLN A 434 32.25 20.34 32.54
N PRO A 435 32.59 21.24 33.50
CA PRO A 435 33.02 22.61 33.21
C PRO A 435 34.19 22.74 32.23
N SER A 436 35.16 21.83 32.31
CA SER A 436 36.37 21.83 31.47
C SER A 436 36.18 21.30 30.05
N MET A 437 34.97 20.86 29.67
CA MET A 437 34.72 20.22 28.38
C MET A 437 34.32 21.24 27.32
N PRO A 438 34.85 21.13 26.08
CA PRO A 438 34.46 22.01 24.98
C PRO A 438 33.00 21.79 24.61
N ILE A 439 32.29 22.87 24.29
CA ILE A 439 30.83 22.86 24.06
C ILE A 439 30.39 21.88 22.96
N SER A 440 31.25 21.58 21.98
CA SER A 440 31.00 20.55 20.96
C SER A 440 30.81 19.14 21.53
N LEU A 441 31.52 18.78 22.61
CA LEU A 441 31.33 17.51 23.32
C LEU A 441 30.12 17.55 24.26
N VAL A 442 29.67 18.72 24.72
CA VAL A 442 28.40 18.89 25.45
C VAL A 442 27.19 18.77 24.50
N VAL A 443 27.36 19.17 23.23
CA VAL A 443 26.35 19.04 22.17
C VAL A 443 26.27 17.62 21.60
N LEU A 444 27.39 16.92 21.39
CA LEU A 444 27.43 15.61 20.73
C LEU A 444 26.43 14.57 21.31
N PRO A 445 26.26 14.39 22.64
CA PRO A 445 25.27 13.48 23.19
C PRO A 445 23.83 13.82 22.82
N GLN A 446 23.49 15.10 22.62
CA GLN A 446 22.14 15.54 22.22
C GLN A 446 21.82 15.13 20.78
N VAL A 447 22.82 15.14 19.89
CA VAL A 447 22.70 14.65 18.52
C VAL A 447 22.47 13.13 18.51
N VAL A 448 23.21 12.38 19.33
CA VAL A 448 23.01 10.92 19.49
C VAL A 448 21.63 10.62 20.10
N GLN A 449 21.21 11.38 21.11
CA GLN A 449 19.88 11.26 21.73
C GLN A 449 18.78 11.46 20.70
N ALA A 450 18.87 12.52 19.89
CA ALA A 450 17.87 12.87 18.89
C ALA A 450 17.52 11.72 17.92
N PHE A 451 18.52 10.91 17.51
CA PHE A 451 18.28 9.73 16.67
C PHE A 451 17.51 8.64 17.40
N GLY A 452 17.84 8.38 18.67
CA GLY A 452 17.14 7.38 19.50
C GLY A 452 15.72 7.82 19.86
N ASP A 453 15.60 8.98 20.49
CA ASP A 453 14.35 9.52 21.04
C ASP A 453 13.30 9.77 19.94
N SER A 454 13.68 10.43 18.83
CA SER A 454 12.76 10.69 17.71
C SER A 454 12.24 9.39 17.08
N THR A 455 13.09 8.38 16.95
CA THR A 455 12.66 7.05 16.47
C THR A 455 11.67 6.40 17.44
N LEU A 456 11.87 6.54 18.75
CA LEU A 456 10.98 5.97 19.77
C LEU A 456 9.63 6.71 19.83
N VAL A 457 9.62 8.05 19.78
CA VAL A 457 8.38 8.85 19.77
C VAL A 457 7.51 8.54 18.55
N VAL A 458 8.09 8.43 17.34
CA VAL A 458 7.31 8.06 16.14
C VAL A 458 6.83 6.61 16.21
N THR A 459 7.65 5.68 16.69
CA THR A 459 7.27 4.26 16.76
C THR A 459 6.26 3.96 17.87
N GLU A 460 6.24 4.67 19.00
CA GLU A 460 5.23 4.49 20.06
C GLU A 460 3.85 5.02 19.64
N GLN A 461 3.81 6.16 18.93
CA GLN A 461 2.56 6.67 18.32
C GLN A 461 1.98 5.65 17.32
N MET A 462 2.83 5.07 16.46
CA MET A 462 2.41 4.00 15.55
C MET A 462 2.00 2.71 16.28
N ALA A 463 2.70 2.33 17.35
CA ALA A 463 2.33 1.17 18.17
C ALA A 463 0.96 1.33 18.82
N VAL A 464 0.64 2.52 19.34
CA VAL A 464 -0.68 2.87 19.91
C VAL A 464 -1.76 2.87 18.83
N MET A 465 -1.55 3.58 17.71
CA MET A 465 -2.55 3.63 16.61
C MET A 465 -2.75 2.27 15.94
N SER A 466 -1.74 1.38 15.93
CA SER A 466 -1.85 0.02 15.39
C SER A 466 -2.96 -0.82 16.04
N VAL A 467 -3.47 -0.45 17.23
CA VAL A 467 -4.59 -1.17 17.87
C VAL A 467 -5.94 -0.46 17.84
N ALA A 468 -5.99 0.85 17.57
CA ALA A 468 -7.22 1.66 17.49
C ALA A 468 -8.22 1.24 16.37
N LYS A 469 -9.53 1.30 16.63
CA LYS A 469 -10.56 1.58 15.60
C LYS A 469 -10.63 3.09 15.30
N HIS A 470 -11.35 3.50 14.25
CA HIS A 470 -11.37 4.89 13.78
C HIS A 470 -11.76 5.90 14.88
N GLY A 471 -12.87 5.68 15.60
CA GLY A 471 -13.30 6.53 16.73
C GLY A 471 -12.49 6.35 18.02
N GLU A 472 -11.59 5.37 18.11
CA GLU A 472 -10.75 5.14 19.30
C GLU A 472 -9.42 5.90 19.22
N VAL A 473 -9.02 6.39 18.04
CA VAL A 473 -7.75 7.09 17.79
C VAL A 473 -7.58 8.31 18.71
N ALA A 474 -8.63 9.13 18.86
CA ALA A 474 -8.62 10.33 19.68
C ALA A 474 -8.30 10.01 21.16
N SER A 475 -9.06 9.07 21.75
CA SER A 475 -8.86 8.62 23.14
C SER A 475 -7.49 7.98 23.36
N LEU A 476 -6.97 7.23 22.40
CA LEU A 476 -5.67 6.57 22.49
C LEU A 476 -4.47 7.54 22.41
N ILE A 477 -4.54 8.58 21.56
CA ILE A 477 -3.53 9.64 21.52
C ILE A 477 -3.59 10.51 22.79
N ALA A 478 -4.80 10.78 23.31
CA ALA A 478 -4.96 11.49 24.59
C ALA A 478 -4.35 10.70 25.77
N LEU A 479 -4.53 9.37 25.78
CA LEU A 479 -3.95 8.47 26.78
C LEU A 479 -2.41 8.41 26.73
N LEU A 480 -1.82 8.43 25.54
CA LEU A 480 -0.36 8.55 25.37
C LEU A 480 0.15 9.92 25.87
N GLY A 481 -0.62 10.99 25.61
CA GLY A 481 -0.38 12.32 26.17
C GLY A 481 -0.45 12.37 27.70
N LEU A 482 -1.28 11.53 28.33
CA LEU A 482 -1.32 11.38 29.79
C LEU A 482 -0.04 10.71 30.33
N SER A 483 0.49 9.67 29.69
CA SER A 483 1.80 9.10 30.07
C SER A 483 2.95 10.10 29.90
N THR A 484 2.98 10.83 28.78
CA THR A 484 3.94 11.93 28.55
C THR A 484 3.91 12.96 29.69
N ALA A 485 2.72 13.40 30.10
CA ALA A 485 2.53 14.38 31.16
C ALA A 485 2.90 13.84 32.56
N ILE A 486 2.54 12.60 32.88
CA ILE A 486 2.92 11.93 34.14
C ILE A 486 4.44 11.79 34.22
N GLY A 487 5.08 11.33 33.14
CA GLY A 487 6.53 11.21 33.06
C GLY A 487 7.23 12.57 33.21
N SER A 488 6.70 13.60 32.55
CA SER A 488 7.20 14.99 32.66
C SER A 488 7.10 15.53 34.09
N GLY A 489 5.98 15.28 34.77
CA GLY A 489 5.78 15.63 36.18
C GLY A 489 6.75 14.90 37.11
N ILE A 490 6.98 13.60 36.90
CA ILE A 490 7.92 12.80 37.71
C ILE A 490 9.36 13.26 37.47
N GLY A 491 9.81 13.42 36.23
CA GLY A 491 11.17 13.89 35.91
C GLY A 491 11.45 15.31 36.44
N SER A 492 10.46 16.20 36.37
CA SER A 492 10.52 17.53 36.98
C SER A 492 10.57 17.46 38.51
N SER A 493 9.78 16.57 39.12
CA SER A 493 9.75 16.34 40.58
C SER A 493 11.08 15.81 41.11
N VAL A 494 11.68 14.82 40.43
CA VAL A 494 13.02 14.30 40.71
C VAL A 494 14.08 15.40 40.57
N SER A 495 14.01 16.20 39.50
CA SER A 495 14.96 17.29 39.26
C SER A 495 14.83 18.43 40.28
N GLY A 496 13.61 18.80 40.67
CA GLY A 496 13.34 19.76 41.75
C GLY A 496 13.84 19.27 43.11
N ALA A 497 13.61 18.00 43.44
CA ALA A 497 14.12 17.38 44.67
C ALA A 497 15.66 17.34 44.69
N ILE A 498 16.31 16.95 43.60
CA ILE A 498 17.77 16.96 43.47
C ILE A 498 18.30 18.39 43.57
N TRP A 499 17.67 19.36 42.92
CA TRP A 499 18.08 20.77 42.95
C TRP A 499 18.05 21.35 44.37
N THR A 500 16.90 21.26 45.03
CA THR A 500 16.67 21.79 46.39
C THR A 500 17.57 21.13 47.45
N ASN A 501 17.81 19.82 47.35
CA ASN A 501 18.66 19.09 48.30
C ASN A 501 20.15 19.07 47.91
N THR A 502 20.54 19.63 46.76
CA THR A 502 21.95 19.71 46.32
C THR A 502 22.45 21.14 46.29
N VAL A 503 21.88 22.02 45.45
CA VAL A 503 22.56 23.28 45.08
C VAL A 503 22.72 24.22 46.28
N TYR A 504 21.68 24.42 47.09
CA TYR A 504 21.78 25.27 48.27
C TYR A 504 22.76 24.70 49.33
N ALA A 505 22.77 23.37 49.52
CA ALA A 505 23.68 22.71 50.46
C ALA A 505 25.15 22.77 49.98
N GLU A 506 25.41 22.58 48.69
CA GLU A 506 26.74 22.73 48.10
C GLU A 506 27.20 24.20 48.09
N LEU A 507 26.29 25.17 47.86
CA LEU A 507 26.60 26.61 48.00
C LEU A 507 27.03 26.96 49.43
N LEU A 508 26.29 26.54 50.46
CA LEU A 508 26.69 26.76 51.86
C LEU A 508 28.04 26.10 52.22
N ARG A 509 28.40 25.00 51.53
CA ARG A 509 29.67 24.28 51.71
C ARG A 509 30.85 24.93 50.97
N LEU A 510 30.60 25.55 49.81
CA LEU A 510 31.65 25.97 48.87
C LEU A 510 31.83 27.50 48.78
N LEU A 511 30.83 28.30 49.15
CA LEU A 511 30.95 29.77 49.16
C LEU A 511 32.00 30.24 50.19
N PRO A 512 32.74 31.32 49.90
CA PRO A 512 33.52 32.06 50.90
C PRO A 512 32.66 32.51 52.10
N ASP A 513 33.22 32.45 53.32
CA ASP A 513 32.49 32.73 54.57
C ASP A 513 31.84 34.13 54.62
N ASP A 514 32.46 35.11 53.96
CA ASP A 514 32.00 36.50 53.80
C ASP A 514 30.84 36.66 52.80
N THR A 515 30.36 35.57 52.19
CA THR A 515 29.26 35.56 51.21
C THR A 515 28.18 34.51 51.49
N LYS A 516 28.29 33.74 52.58
CA LYS A 516 27.33 32.69 52.96
C LYS A 516 25.98 33.23 53.42
N ASP A 517 25.95 34.47 53.92
CA ASP A 517 24.73 35.22 54.23
C ASP A 517 23.85 35.43 52.99
N ARG A 518 24.47 35.66 51.82
CA ARG A 518 23.80 35.82 50.52
C ARG A 518 23.52 34.50 49.80
N ALA A 519 23.82 33.33 50.39
CA ALA A 519 23.63 32.04 49.75
C ALA A 519 22.19 31.80 49.24
N GLN A 520 21.17 32.28 49.96
CA GLN A 520 19.77 32.17 49.55
C GLN A 520 19.43 33.08 48.34
N GLU A 521 20.00 34.28 48.30
CA GLU A 521 19.85 35.22 47.18
C GLU A 521 20.53 34.69 45.91
N ILE A 522 21.75 34.15 46.08
CA ILE A 522 22.50 33.47 45.02
C ILE A 522 21.72 32.24 44.52
N TYR A 523 21.10 31.46 45.40
CA TYR A 523 20.33 30.27 45.03
C TYR A 523 19.07 30.60 44.22
N GLU A 524 18.31 31.64 44.59
CA GLU A 524 17.01 31.95 43.99
C GLU A 524 17.02 32.92 42.80
N ASN A 525 18.19 33.48 42.42
CA ASN A 525 18.26 34.48 41.35
C ASN A 525 19.42 34.27 40.37
N LEU A 526 19.09 33.94 39.11
CA LEU A 526 20.07 33.72 38.04
C LEU A 526 20.86 34.99 37.68
N HIS A 527 20.26 36.20 37.77
CA HIS A 527 21.00 37.44 37.52
C HIS A 527 22.10 37.65 38.57
N VAL A 528 21.82 37.31 39.84
CA VAL A 528 22.82 37.38 40.92
C VAL A 528 23.95 36.39 40.65
N GLN A 529 23.65 35.14 40.29
CA GLN A 529 24.66 34.14 39.90
C GLN A 529 25.53 34.60 38.71
N LEU A 530 24.91 35.22 37.71
CA LEU A 530 25.61 35.72 36.51
C LEU A 530 26.39 37.02 36.76
N SER A 531 26.07 37.78 37.81
CA SER A 531 26.77 39.03 38.15
C SER A 531 28.19 38.83 38.71
N TYR A 532 28.49 37.65 39.26
CA TYR A 532 29.82 37.33 39.80
C TYR A 532 30.82 37.02 38.66
N PRO A 533 31.98 37.70 38.61
CA PRO A 533 33.01 37.45 37.59
C PRO A 533 33.49 36.00 37.57
N VAL A 534 33.76 35.50 36.37
CA VAL A 534 34.33 34.17 36.14
C VAL A 534 35.74 34.08 36.73
N GLY A 535 36.08 32.92 37.32
CA GLY A 535 37.30 32.73 38.10
C GLY A 535 37.28 33.35 39.51
N SER A 536 36.19 34.04 39.92
CA SER A 536 36.01 34.43 41.33
C SER A 536 35.58 33.23 42.18
N ALA A 537 36.01 33.18 43.44
CA ALA A 537 35.71 32.06 44.34
C ALA A 537 34.20 31.81 44.52
N VAL A 538 33.38 32.88 44.49
CA VAL A 538 31.91 32.77 44.49
C VAL A 538 31.39 32.10 43.22
N ARG A 539 31.89 32.50 42.04
CA ARG A 539 31.46 31.90 40.76
C ARG A 539 31.91 30.45 40.63
N GLU A 540 33.10 30.10 41.10
CA GLU A 540 33.58 28.72 41.17
C GLU A 540 32.70 27.83 42.08
N ALA A 541 32.30 28.34 43.24
CA ALA A 541 31.39 27.64 44.14
C ALA A 541 30.02 27.36 43.47
N ILE A 542 29.48 28.34 42.74
CA ILE A 542 28.24 28.19 41.96
C ILE A 542 28.43 27.14 40.85
N ILE A 543 29.50 27.22 40.06
CA ILE A 543 29.82 26.28 38.97
C ILE A 543 29.90 24.83 39.47
N GLN A 544 30.54 24.62 40.62
CA GLN A 544 30.65 23.29 41.25
C GLN A 544 29.29 22.78 41.75
N ALA A 545 28.49 23.62 42.43
CA ALA A 545 27.15 23.25 42.89
C ALA A 545 26.23 22.83 41.73
N TYR A 546 26.25 23.60 40.64
CA TYR A 546 25.56 23.28 39.37
C TYR A 546 26.01 21.93 38.80
N THR A 547 27.32 21.69 38.73
CA THR A 547 27.91 20.46 38.17
C THR A 547 27.52 19.21 38.96
N ILE A 548 27.54 19.29 40.30
CA ILE A 548 27.11 18.19 41.18
C ILE A 548 25.62 17.90 41.00
N ALA A 549 24.78 18.93 40.93
CA ALA A 549 23.34 18.77 40.74
C ALA A 549 22.99 18.15 39.37
N GLN A 550 23.51 18.71 38.26
CA GLN A 550 23.30 18.18 36.91
C GLN A 550 23.74 16.72 36.81
N ARG A 551 24.92 16.36 37.33
CA ARG A 551 25.40 14.96 37.33
C ARG A 551 24.47 14.01 38.09
N ARG A 552 23.87 14.45 39.21
CA ARG A 552 22.88 13.65 39.96
C ARG A 552 21.59 13.44 39.16
N MET A 553 21.08 14.47 38.48
CA MET A 553 19.86 14.37 37.65
C MET A 553 20.06 13.42 36.46
N LEU A 554 21.17 13.56 35.73
CA LEU A 554 21.52 12.71 34.59
C LEU A 554 21.62 11.23 34.97
N LEU A 555 22.22 10.92 36.12
CA LEU A 555 22.29 9.55 36.64
C LEU A 555 20.91 9.00 37.01
N ALA A 556 20.02 9.81 37.60
CA ALA A 556 18.65 9.41 37.88
C ALA A 556 17.85 9.11 36.60
N GLY A 557 17.96 9.97 35.58
CA GLY A 557 17.36 9.76 34.27
C GLY A 557 17.87 8.47 33.59
N LEU A 558 19.19 8.25 33.56
CA LEU A 558 19.81 7.07 32.97
C LEU A 558 19.36 5.75 33.64
N CYS A 559 19.19 5.74 34.97
CA CYS A 559 18.69 4.56 35.67
C CYS A 559 17.23 4.20 35.28
N VAL A 560 16.37 5.21 35.08
CA VAL A 560 14.98 5.00 34.64
C VAL A 560 14.93 4.55 33.17
N LEU A 561 15.83 5.06 32.33
CA LEU A 561 15.94 4.78 30.90
C LEU A 561 16.12 3.29 30.56
N LEU A 562 16.69 2.50 31.48
CA LEU A 562 16.83 1.04 31.34
C LEU A 562 15.48 0.30 31.21
N VAL A 563 14.38 0.90 31.68
CA VAL A 563 13.02 0.34 31.57
C VAL A 563 12.45 0.45 30.15
N ALA A 564 13.03 1.27 29.26
CA ALA A 564 12.61 1.37 27.86
C ALA A 564 12.78 0.04 27.09
N LEU A 565 13.82 -0.74 27.41
CA LEU A 565 14.11 -2.01 26.72
C LEU A 565 12.99 -3.06 26.93
N PRO A 566 12.56 -3.41 28.16
CA PRO A 566 11.40 -4.28 28.34
C PRO A 566 10.09 -3.66 27.83
N ALA A 567 9.92 -2.34 27.90
CA ALA A 567 8.72 -1.65 27.42
C ALA A 567 8.50 -1.80 25.90
N VAL A 568 9.55 -1.66 25.08
CA VAL A 568 9.50 -1.96 23.63
C VAL A 568 9.42 -3.47 23.38
N SER A 569 10.11 -4.28 24.18
CA SER A 569 10.17 -5.75 23.99
C SER A 569 8.79 -6.42 24.05
N VAL A 570 7.86 -5.92 24.88
CA VAL A 570 6.50 -6.49 24.99
C VAL A 570 5.57 -6.19 23.82
N TRP A 571 5.87 -5.21 22.95
CA TRP A 571 5.07 -4.92 21.75
C TRP A 571 4.92 -6.15 20.84
N LYS A 572 3.79 -6.25 20.14
CA LYS A 572 3.65 -7.15 18.99
C LYS A 572 4.35 -6.51 17.78
N ASP A 573 5.15 -7.28 17.06
CA ASP A 573 5.57 -6.90 15.71
C ASP A 573 4.35 -7.05 14.79
N LEU A 574 4.00 -6.00 14.05
CA LEU A 574 2.81 -5.92 13.21
C LEU A 574 3.16 -5.21 11.91
N GLU A 575 2.69 -5.75 10.80
CA GLU A 575 2.72 -5.10 9.49
C GLU A 575 1.59 -4.07 9.40
N ILE A 576 1.96 -2.82 9.16
CA ILE A 576 1.06 -1.66 9.11
C ILE A 576 0.03 -1.80 7.97
N ALA A 577 0.40 -2.46 6.88
CA ALA A 577 -0.48 -2.80 5.76
C ALA A 577 -1.65 -3.73 6.15
N PHE A 578 -1.53 -4.53 7.22
CA PHE A 578 -2.53 -5.56 7.52
C PHE A 578 -3.74 -5.08 8.35
N LYS A 579 -3.94 -3.76 8.52
CA LYS A 579 -5.03 -3.24 9.39
C LYS A 579 -6.29 -2.74 8.70
N SER A 580 -6.79 -3.52 7.75
CA SER A 580 -8.16 -3.44 7.24
C SER A 580 -9.01 -4.64 7.70
N THR A 581 -9.18 -4.79 9.01
CA THR A 581 -10.07 -5.82 9.59
C THR A 581 -11.53 -5.34 9.58
N PRO A 582 -12.47 -6.04 8.92
CA PRO A 582 -13.88 -5.62 8.84
C PRO A 582 -14.66 -5.87 10.13
N ALA A 583 -15.69 -5.06 10.39
CA ALA A 583 -16.50 -5.15 11.61
C ALA A 583 -18.02 -4.93 11.42
N MET A 584 -18.59 -5.23 10.25
CA MET A 584 -19.95 -5.79 10.15
C MET A 584 -20.07 -6.63 8.86
N ALA A 585 -21.01 -7.58 8.85
CA ALA A 585 -21.06 -8.63 7.83
C ALA A 585 -22.41 -8.67 7.10
N THR A 586 -22.34 -8.70 5.76
CA THR A 586 -23.31 -9.33 4.85
C THR A 586 -24.77 -8.87 4.94
N GLN A 587 -25.17 -7.87 4.13
CA GLN A 587 -26.56 -7.79 3.64
C GLN A 587 -26.69 -7.20 2.21
N ILE A 588 -26.75 -8.11 1.24
CA ILE A 588 -27.73 -8.17 0.12
C ILE A 588 -27.97 -6.89 -0.73
N LEU A 589 -27.34 -6.87 -1.92
CA LEU A 589 -27.81 -6.27 -3.21
C LEU A 589 -28.02 -4.74 -3.33
N PRO A 590 -28.15 -4.18 -4.56
CA PRO A 590 -27.56 -4.54 -5.86
C PRO A 590 -26.73 -3.38 -6.47
N SER A 591 -26.38 -3.47 -7.74
CA SER A 591 -25.49 -2.55 -8.49
C SER A 591 -26.13 -1.23 -8.98
N ALA A 592 -25.26 -0.20 -9.07
CA ALA A 592 -25.37 1.04 -9.88
C ALA A 592 -26.31 2.14 -9.34
N VAL A 593 -26.03 3.44 -9.55
CA VAL A 593 -25.02 4.12 -10.40
C VAL A 593 -24.27 5.19 -9.61
N GLU A 594 -22.94 5.29 -9.75
CA GLU A 594 -22.18 6.54 -9.52
C GLU A 594 -21.76 7.13 -10.88
N GLN A 595 -21.71 8.46 -10.98
CA GLN A 595 -20.79 9.15 -11.90
C GLN A 595 -20.07 10.30 -11.18
N PRO A 596 -18.79 10.61 -11.52
CA PRO A 596 -17.86 11.09 -10.49
C PRO A 596 -17.16 12.42 -10.81
N ILE A 597 -17.02 13.30 -9.80
CA ILE A 597 -16.01 14.37 -9.79
C ILE A 597 -15.56 14.63 -8.33
N ALA A 598 -14.27 14.69 -7.96
CA ALA A 598 -13.07 14.02 -8.46
C ALA A 598 -12.02 14.16 -7.34
N LYS A 599 -11.52 13.06 -6.77
CA LYS A 599 -10.27 13.09 -5.99
C LYS A 599 -9.11 12.97 -6.98
N HIS A 600 -7.98 13.62 -6.73
CA HIS A 600 -6.76 13.29 -7.49
C HIS A 600 -6.21 11.97 -6.97
N GLN A 601 -6.80 10.87 -7.42
CA GLN A 601 -6.22 9.54 -7.32
C GLN A 601 -4.87 9.53 -8.07
N ARG A 602 -3.96 8.65 -7.63
CA ARG A 602 -2.73 8.34 -8.40
C ARG A 602 -3.17 7.79 -9.77
N PRO A 603 -2.63 8.26 -10.91
CA PRO A 603 -2.95 7.68 -12.20
C PRO A 603 -2.39 6.25 -12.28
N SER A 604 -3.14 5.35 -12.92
CA SER A 604 -2.73 3.97 -13.22
C SER A 604 -1.64 3.97 -14.29
N ILE A 605 -0.42 4.30 -13.87
CA ILE A 605 0.82 4.14 -14.65
C ILE A 605 1.81 3.37 -13.79
N LEU A 606 2.35 2.30 -14.36
CA LEU A 606 3.39 1.48 -13.78
C LEU A 606 4.60 1.44 -14.71
N HIS A 607 5.78 1.52 -14.11
CA HIS A 607 7.06 1.32 -14.78
C HIS A 607 7.75 0.16 -14.06
N GLY A 608 8.21 -0.83 -14.81
CA GLY A 608 9.05 -1.90 -14.28
C GLY A 608 10.42 -1.36 -13.82
N PRO A 609 11.13 -2.11 -12.96
CA PRO A 609 12.49 -1.76 -12.59
C PRO A 609 13.39 -1.75 -13.83
N VAL A 610 14.44 -0.91 -13.80
CA VAL A 610 15.50 -0.88 -14.83
C VAL A 610 16.63 -1.88 -14.54
N ASP A 611 16.56 -2.55 -13.38
CA ASP A 611 17.47 -3.62 -12.99
C ASP A 611 16.73 -4.97 -12.97
N PRO A 612 17.34 -6.06 -13.47
CA PRO A 612 18.64 -6.06 -14.17
C PRO A 612 18.53 -5.40 -15.57
N PRO A 613 19.65 -4.91 -16.14
CA PRO A 613 19.65 -4.26 -17.45
C PRO A 613 19.26 -5.23 -18.58
N LEU A 614 18.72 -4.68 -19.67
CA LEU A 614 18.43 -5.41 -20.90
C LEU A 614 19.71 -6.04 -21.49
N SER A 615 19.50 -7.16 -22.17
CA SER A 615 20.50 -7.91 -22.92
C SER A 615 20.36 -7.58 -24.40
N ASP A 616 21.45 -7.15 -25.02
CA ASP A 616 21.58 -6.97 -26.47
C ASP A 616 22.35 -8.14 -27.08
N LEU A 617 21.86 -9.36 -26.82
CA LEU A 617 22.27 -10.58 -27.50
C LEU A 617 21.17 -11.03 -28.47
N THR A 618 21.55 -11.44 -29.67
CA THR A 618 20.67 -12.22 -30.55
C THR A 618 20.41 -13.60 -29.95
N LEU A 619 19.45 -14.33 -30.54
CA LEU A 619 19.18 -15.72 -30.13
C LEU A 619 20.34 -16.68 -30.47
N GLY A 620 21.13 -16.36 -31.49
CA GLY A 620 22.35 -17.11 -31.81
C GLY A 620 23.42 -16.95 -30.74
N GLU A 621 23.73 -15.70 -30.40
CA GLU A 621 24.72 -15.38 -29.36
C GLU A 621 24.28 -15.85 -27.98
N LEU A 622 22.99 -15.80 -27.64
CA LEU A 622 22.45 -16.37 -26.41
C LEU A 622 22.70 -17.89 -26.33
N LEU A 623 22.46 -18.62 -27.43
CA LEU A 623 22.70 -20.07 -27.46
C LEU A 623 24.20 -20.38 -27.38
N GLU A 624 25.05 -19.63 -28.08
CA GLU A 624 26.50 -19.82 -28.04
C GLU A 624 27.08 -19.49 -26.65
N LEU A 625 26.61 -18.43 -25.99
CA LEU A 625 26.95 -18.09 -24.62
C LEU A 625 26.58 -19.24 -23.66
N GLN A 626 25.43 -19.88 -23.87
CA GLN A 626 25.01 -21.02 -23.06
C GLN A 626 25.82 -22.29 -23.37
N CYS A 627 26.22 -22.54 -24.62
CA CYS A 627 27.18 -23.59 -24.95
C CYS A 627 28.54 -23.41 -24.26
N GLN A 628 29.03 -22.17 -24.16
CA GLN A 628 30.30 -21.86 -23.48
C GLN A 628 30.28 -22.16 -21.97
N HIS A 629 29.11 -22.11 -21.32
CA HIS A 629 28.97 -22.34 -19.87
C HIS A 629 28.40 -23.72 -19.52
N ASN A 630 27.50 -24.25 -20.35
CA ASN A 630 26.64 -25.41 -20.08
C ASN A 630 26.61 -26.42 -21.24
N GLY A 631 27.57 -26.37 -22.19
CA GLY A 631 27.56 -27.11 -23.45
C GLY A 631 27.18 -28.60 -23.36
N GLU A 632 27.81 -29.36 -22.46
CA GLU A 632 27.55 -30.79 -22.28
C GLU A 632 26.27 -31.12 -21.47
N ALA A 633 25.61 -30.13 -20.87
CA ALA A 633 24.42 -30.34 -20.03
C ALA A 633 23.15 -30.59 -20.85
N ASP A 634 22.25 -31.46 -20.37
CA ASP A 634 20.93 -31.72 -20.95
C ASP A 634 20.14 -30.40 -21.14
N CYS A 635 19.91 -30.01 -22.39
CA CYS A 635 19.09 -28.85 -22.74
C CYS A 635 17.64 -29.26 -23.01
N ILE A 636 17.43 -30.27 -23.87
CA ILE A 636 16.12 -30.71 -24.36
C ILE A 636 15.97 -32.22 -24.14
N SER A 637 14.87 -32.63 -23.50
CA SER A 637 14.42 -34.03 -23.46
C SER A 637 13.00 -34.16 -23.99
N ILE A 638 12.74 -35.13 -24.86
CA ILE A 638 11.44 -35.33 -25.51
C ILE A 638 11.11 -36.83 -25.52
N PRO A 639 10.53 -37.38 -24.42
CA PRO A 639 10.39 -38.82 -24.24
C PRO A 639 9.69 -39.57 -25.38
N TRP A 640 8.68 -38.97 -26.02
CA TRP A 640 7.95 -39.58 -27.14
C TRP A 640 8.80 -39.78 -28.42
N THR A 641 9.95 -39.10 -28.51
CA THR A 641 10.90 -39.21 -29.62
C THR A 641 12.16 -40.00 -29.26
N GLY A 642 12.40 -40.22 -27.96
CA GLY A 642 13.68 -40.69 -27.43
C GLY A 642 14.80 -39.64 -27.35
N ALA A 643 14.57 -38.41 -27.80
CA ALA A 643 15.61 -37.38 -27.85
C ALA A 643 16.03 -36.90 -26.45
N ARG A 644 17.36 -36.87 -26.23
CA ARG A 644 18.06 -36.15 -25.17
C ARG A 644 19.20 -35.39 -25.85
N TRP A 645 19.11 -34.07 -25.87
CA TRP A 645 20.08 -33.20 -26.53
C TRP A 645 20.72 -32.27 -25.50
N SER A 646 22.05 -32.21 -25.54
CA SER A 646 22.81 -31.19 -24.81
C SER A 646 22.64 -29.80 -25.43
N TYR A 647 23.12 -28.74 -24.77
CA TYR A 647 23.22 -27.41 -25.39
C TYR A 647 24.06 -27.47 -26.68
N ASP A 648 25.16 -28.23 -26.65
CA ASP A 648 26.03 -28.45 -27.80
C ASP A 648 25.36 -29.21 -28.95
N ASP A 649 24.46 -30.15 -28.66
CA ASP A 649 23.64 -30.79 -29.69
C ASP A 649 22.69 -29.80 -30.36
N LEU A 650 22.00 -28.95 -29.59
CA LEU A 650 21.11 -27.93 -30.14
C LEU A 650 21.88 -26.92 -31.01
N ARG A 651 23.06 -26.47 -30.57
CA ARG A 651 23.99 -25.65 -31.36
C ARG A 651 24.43 -26.37 -32.63
N ARG A 652 24.87 -27.63 -32.54
CA ARG A 652 25.36 -28.43 -33.67
C ARG A 652 24.27 -28.67 -34.72
N GLN A 653 23.06 -29.01 -34.29
CA GLN A 653 21.90 -29.25 -35.13
C GLN A 653 21.45 -27.95 -35.83
N SER A 654 21.29 -26.86 -35.08
CA SER A 654 20.92 -25.56 -35.66
C SER A 654 21.99 -25.02 -36.63
N SER A 655 23.28 -25.18 -36.33
CA SER A 655 24.39 -24.79 -37.23
C SER A 655 24.31 -25.52 -38.59
N LEU A 656 23.92 -26.80 -38.58
CA LEU A 656 23.83 -27.61 -39.80
C LEU A 656 22.60 -27.22 -40.63
N ILE A 657 21.43 -27.07 -40.02
CA ILE A 657 20.24 -26.58 -40.72
C ILE A 657 20.43 -25.15 -41.24
N ALA A 658 21.12 -24.27 -40.51
CA ALA A 658 21.41 -22.90 -40.94
C ALA A 658 22.30 -22.87 -42.21
N ARG A 659 23.39 -23.66 -42.22
CA ARG A 659 24.25 -23.85 -43.40
C ARG A 659 23.47 -24.44 -44.59
N ALA A 660 22.52 -25.33 -44.33
CA ALA A 660 21.67 -25.88 -45.39
C ALA A 660 20.69 -24.84 -45.96
N LEU A 661 20.10 -23.99 -45.11
CA LEU A 661 19.22 -22.89 -45.53
C LEU A 661 19.96 -21.86 -46.39
N LEU A 662 21.19 -21.48 -46.02
CA LEU A 662 22.06 -20.63 -46.84
C LEU A 662 22.29 -21.24 -48.23
N ALA A 663 22.64 -22.53 -48.30
CA ALA A 663 22.80 -23.27 -49.55
C ALA A 663 21.49 -23.43 -50.35
N GLU A 664 20.32 -23.27 -49.72
CA GLU A 664 19.01 -23.23 -50.39
C GLU A 664 18.61 -21.84 -50.93
N GLY A 665 19.44 -20.80 -50.71
CA GLY A 665 19.17 -19.43 -51.13
C GLY A 665 18.29 -18.64 -50.15
N ILE A 666 18.36 -18.99 -48.86
CA ILE A 666 17.67 -18.31 -47.75
C ILE A 666 18.70 -17.49 -46.98
N GLY A 667 18.44 -16.20 -46.78
CA GLY A 667 19.31 -15.31 -46.01
C GLY A 667 18.54 -14.34 -45.13
N HIS A 668 19.23 -13.24 -44.75
CA HIS A 668 18.67 -12.19 -43.91
C HIS A 668 17.34 -11.64 -44.48
N GLY A 669 16.30 -11.57 -43.63
CA GLY A 669 14.96 -11.12 -43.99
C GLY A 669 14.09 -12.13 -44.75
N ASP A 670 14.57 -13.33 -45.10
CA ASP A 670 13.74 -14.36 -45.74
C ASP A 670 12.80 -15.07 -44.76
N ARG A 671 11.61 -15.46 -45.24
CA ARG A 671 10.60 -16.13 -44.42
C ARG A 671 10.66 -17.64 -44.60
N VAL A 672 10.77 -18.36 -43.48
CA VAL A 672 10.81 -19.82 -43.39
C VAL A 672 9.67 -20.27 -42.48
N ALA A 673 8.68 -20.97 -43.01
CA ALA A 673 7.56 -21.46 -42.20
C ALA A 673 7.89 -22.74 -41.42
N ILE A 674 7.22 -22.93 -40.29
CA ILE A 674 7.12 -24.22 -39.61
C ILE A 674 5.68 -24.54 -39.18
N MET A 675 5.26 -25.78 -39.39
CA MET A 675 3.99 -26.37 -38.95
C MET A 675 4.23 -27.80 -38.44
N ALA A 676 4.56 -27.94 -37.16
CA ALA A 676 4.94 -29.22 -36.56
C ALA A 676 4.61 -29.25 -35.06
N GLY A 677 4.48 -30.46 -34.50
CA GLY A 677 4.31 -30.66 -33.06
C GLY A 677 5.59 -30.42 -32.24
N ASN A 678 5.52 -30.69 -30.95
CA ASN A 678 6.62 -30.50 -30.01
C ASN A 678 7.73 -31.55 -30.21
N CYS A 679 8.70 -31.25 -31.07
CA CYS A 679 9.90 -32.06 -31.31
C CYS A 679 11.20 -31.22 -31.29
N GLU A 680 12.33 -31.91 -31.22
CA GLU A 680 13.67 -31.35 -31.13
C GLU A 680 14.13 -30.74 -32.46
N GLN A 681 13.64 -31.26 -33.60
CA GLN A 681 13.83 -30.65 -34.91
C GLN A 681 13.17 -29.27 -34.98
N TYR A 682 12.06 -29.02 -34.27
CA TYR A 682 11.44 -27.70 -34.20
C TYR A 682 12.40 -26.69 -33.56
N ALA A 683 13.02 -27.06 -32.42
CA ALA A 683 13.99 -26.20 -31.75
C ALA A 683 15.25 -25.95 -32.60
N ALA A 684 15.77 -26.98 -33.28
CA ALA A 684 16.89 -26.83 -34.22
C ALA A 684 16.55 -25.90 -35.39
N VAL A 685 15.38 -26.05 -36.02
CA VAL A 685 14.90 -25.18 -37.11
C VAL A 685 14.71 -23.75 -36.61
N PHE A 686 14.12 -23.55 -35.43
CA PHE A 686 13.96 -22.23 -34.83
C PHE A 686 15.32 -21.52 -34.69
N PHE A 687 16.30 -22.15 -34.02
CA PHE A 687 17.61 -21.54 -33.85
C PHE A 687 18.37 -21.41 -35.18
N ALA A 688 18.19 -22.32 -36.14
CA ALA A 688 18.84 -22.25 -37.44
C ALA A 688 18.40 -21.03 -38.28
N VAL A 689 17.10 -20.76 -38.30
CA VAL A 689 16.51 -19.66 -39.07
C VAL A 689 16.92 -18.32 -38.49
N VAL A 690 16.78 -18.14 -37.17
CA VAL A 690 17.08 -16.85 -36.51
C VAL A 690 18.59 -16.53 -36.48
N ARG A 691 19.48 -17.54 -36.60
CA ARG A 691 20.94 -17.32 -36.65
C ARG A 691 21.44 -16.72 -37.97
N ILE A 692 20.70 -16.87 -39.07
CA ILE A 692 21.03 -16.27 -40.37
C ILE A 692 20.25 -14.98 -40.66
N GLY A 693 19.61 -14.40 -39.63
CA GLY A 693 18.74 -13.23 -39.75
C GLY A 693 17.46 -13.49 -40.56
N ALA A 694 17.13 -14.76 -40.80
CA ALA A 694 15.87 -15.15 -41.44
C ALA A 694 14.74 -15.18 -40.39
N ILE A 695 13.51 -15.03 -40.87
CA ILE A 695 12.31 -14.89 -40.05
C ILE A 695 11.55 -16.21 -40.03
N LEU A 696 11.38 -16.81 -38.85
CA LEU A 696 10.58 -18.02 -38.70
C LEU A 696 9.09 -17.66 -38.69
N VAL A 697 8.30 -18.28 -39.56
CA VAL A 697 6.84 -18.08 -39.61
C VAL A 697 6.14 -19.26 -38.96
N ILE A 698 5.54 -19.01 -37.80
CA ILE A 698 4.96 -20.06 -36.98
C ILE A 698 3.48 -20.25 -37.33
N LEU A 699 3.18 -21.36 -38.01
CA LEU A 699 1.82 -21.77 -38.35
C LEU A 699 1.20 -22.61 -37.24
N ASN A 700 -0.11 -22.48 -37.04
CA ASN A 700 -0.84 -23.21 -36.01
C ASN A 700 -1.18 -24.64 -36.48
N ASN A 701 -0.85 -25.64 -35.66
CA ASN A 701 -1.10 -27.06 -35.94
C ASN A 701 -2.60 -27.44 -36.09
N THR A 702 -3.53 -26.52 -35.80
CA THR A 702 -4.98 -26.69 -36.05
C THR A 702 -5.48 -25.97 -37.30
N TYR A 703 -4.61 -25.37 -38.12
CA TYR A 703 -5.03 -24.75 -39.39
C TYR A 703 -5.46 -25.79 -40.40
N THR A 704 -6.53 -25.47 -41.14
CA THR A 704 -6.91 -26.15 -42.37
C THR A 704 -5.88 -25.88 -43.49
N PRO A 705 -5.83 -26.71 -44.55
CA PRO A 705 -4.96 -26.45 -45.69
C PRO A 705 -5.08 -25.04 -46.26
N SER A 706 -6.30 -24.51 -46.37
CA SER A 706 -6.56 -23.15 -46.87
C SER A 706 -6.00 -22.05 -45.95
N GLU A 707 -6.09 -22.22 -44.63
CA GLU A 707 -5.51 -21.26 -43.66
C GLU A 707 -3.97 -21.31 -43.66
N ALA A 708 -3.39 -22.51 -43.80
CA ALA A 708 -1.95 -22.70 -43.91
C ALA A 708 -1.41 -22.14 -45.24
N MET A 709 -2.06 -22.41 -46.37
CA MET A 709 -1.74 -21.79 -47.68
C MET A 709 -1.80 -20.27 -47.61
N TYR A 710 -2.89 -19.70 -47.07
CA TYR A 710 -3.00 -18.25 -46.84
C TYR A 710 -1.84 -17.71 -45.99
N GLY A 711 -1.47 -18.41 -44.91
CA GLY A 711 -0.35 -18.01 -44.07
C GLY A 711 0.98 -17.95 -44.82
N LEU A 712 1.28 -18.99 -45.61
CA LEU A 712 2.49 -19.11 -46.43
C LEU A 712 2.58 -18.03 -47.51
N GLU A 713 1.46 -17.73 -48.19
CA GLU A 713 1.37 -16.73 -49.24
C GLU A 713 1.45 -15.30 -48.67
N PHE A 714 0.73 -15.03 -47.58
CA PHE A 714 0.70 -13.72 -46.92
C PHE A 714 2.08 -13.28 -46.39
N THR A 715 2.89 -14.23 -45.91
CA THR A 715 4.28 -13.99 -45.48
C THR A 715 5.31 -14.24 -46.58
N ALA A 716 4.89 -14.65 -47.78
CA ALA A 716 5.73 -15.01 -48.91
C ALA A 716 6.90 -15.93 -48.50
N CYS A 717 6.59 -17.07 -47.87
CA CYS A 717 7.60 -18.02 -47.41
C CYS A 717 8.32 -18.70 -48.59
N LYS A 718 9.65 -18.82 -48.49
CA LYS A 718 10.47 -19.58 -49.44
C LYS A 718 10.58 -21.07 -49.08
N VAL A 719 10.38 -21.40 -47.81
CA VAL A 719 10.56 -22.74 -47.23
C VAL A 719 9.41 -23.04 -46.26
N LEU A 720 8.99 -24.31 -46.19
CA LEU A 720 8.10 -24.84 -45.15
C LEU A 720 8.71 -26.11 -44.54
N PHE A 721 8.95 -26.07 -43.24
CA PHE A 721 9.19 -27.25 -42.41
C PHE A 721 7.86 -27.78 -41.85
N THR A 722 7.51 -29.04 -42.13
CA THR A 722 6.24 -29.62 -41.67
C THR A 722 6.37 -31.11 -41.37
N THR A 723 5.36 -31.71 -40.74
CA THR A 723 5.15 -33.17 -40.80
C THR A 723 3.94 -33.48 -41.68
N LYS A 724 3.80 -34.75 -42.10
CA LYS A 724 2.59 -35.25 -42.80
C LYS A 724 1.35 -35.26 -41.89
N LYS A 725 1.54 -35.46 -40.59
CA LYS A 725 0.49 -35.56 -39.55
C LYS A 725 1.00 -34.98 -38.24
N ILE A 726 0.13 -34.30 -37.49
CA ILE A 726 0.41 -33.73 -36.16
C ILE A 726 -0.74 -34.13 -35.22
N GLY A 727 -0.52 -35.14 -34.36
CA GLY A 727 -1.54 -35.69 -33.46
C GLY A 727 -2.79 -36.20 -34.19
N ARG A 728 -3.81 -35.33 -34.31
CA ARG A 728 -5.06 -35.60 -35.06
C ARG A 728 -5.17 -34.80 -36.37
N SER A 729 -4.36 -33.76 -36.57
CA SER A 729 -4.32 -32.98 -37.82
C SER A 729 -3.59 -33.74 -38.92
N ASN A 730 -4.07 -33.64 -40.16
CA ASN A 730 -3.47 -34.28 -41.34
C ASN A 730 -3.13 -33.19 -42.37
N ASN A 731 -1.86 -33.15 -42.79
CA ASN A 731 -1.32 -32.16 -43.71
C ASN A 731 -1.21 -32.68 -45.16
N GLU A 732 -1.59 -33.94 -45.46
CA GLU A 732 -1.61 -34.50 -46.82
C GLU A 732 -2.30 -33.57 -47.83
N ALA A 733 -3.43 -32.96 -47.46
CA ALA A 733 -4.18 -32.05 -48.32
C ALA A 733 -3.48 -30.68 -48.53
N LEU A 734 -2.66 -30.23 -47.58
CA LEU A 734 -1.80 -29.05 -47.74
C LEU A 734 -0.61 -29.37 -48.64
N LEU A 735 0.04 -30.52 -48.43
CA LEU A 735 1.15 -31.02 -49.25
C LEU A 735 0.70 -31.19 -50.71
N ALA A 736 -0.48 -31.76 -50.96
CA ALA A 736 -1.04 -31.90 -52.30
C ALA A 736 -1.35 -30.54 -52.98
N GLN A 737 -1.76 -29.51 -52.22
CA GLN A 737 -1.97 -28.16 -52.75
C GLN A 737 -0.65 -27.46 -53.08
N LEU A 738 0.40 -27.66 -52.27
CA LEU A 738 1.74 -27.15 -52.50
C LEU A 738 2.40 -27.81 -53.72
N ALA A 739 2.30 -29.13 -53.87
CA ALA A 739 2.83 -29.86 -55.02
C ALA A 739 2.13 -29.52 -56.36
N ALA A 740 0.94 -28.93 -56.30
CA ALA A 740 0.16 -28.51 -57.46
C ALA A 740 0.38 -27.04 -57.88
N LYS A 741 1.31 -26.32 -57.23
CA LYS A 741 1.58 -24.88 -57.48
C LYS A 741 3.05 -24.66 -57.81
N ASP A 742 3.32 -24.08 -58.98
CA ASP A 742 4.70 -23.85 -59.49
C ASP A 742 5.53 -22.91 -58.60
N ASP A 743 4.87 -21.91 -57.97
CA ASP A 743 5.46 -20.94 -57.04
C ASP A 743 5.05 -21.27 -55.59
N ALA A 744 5.50 -22.44 -55.12
CA ALA A 744 5.28 -22.94 -53.76
C ALA A 744 6.58 -22.91 -52.92
N PRO A 745 6.50 -22.69 -51.60
CA PRO A 745 7.64 -22.85 -50.70
C PRO A 745 8.24 -24.25 -50.80
N LYS A 746 9.58 -24.33 -50.75
CA LYS A 746 10.31 -25.61 -50.68
C LYS A 746 9.93 -26.36 -49.40
N VAL A 747 9.28 -27.51 -49.54
CA VAL A 747 8.83 -28.31 -48.39
C VAL A 747 9.91 -29.25 -47.90
N PHE A 748 10.09 -29.31 -46.58
CA PHE A 748 10.93 -30.28 -45.88
C PHE A 748 10.13 -30.97 -44.76
N ILE A 749 10.25 -32.30 -44.69
CA ILE A 749 9.59 -33.11 -43.65
C ILE A 749 10.49 -33.22 -42.42
N VAL A 750 10.06 -32.64 -41.29
CA VAL A 750 10.85 -32.65 -40.03
C VAL A 750 10.79 -33.97 -39.27
N ARG A 751 9.77 -34.79 -39.52
CA ARG A 751 9.59 -36.13 -38.93
C ARG A 751 8.52 -36.91 -39.70
N GLY A 752 8.73 -38.22 -39.82
CA GLY A 752 7.76 -39.17 -40.38
C GLY A 752 8.06 -39.57 -41.82
N GLU A 753 7.04 -40.09 -42.50
CA GLU A 753 7.11 -40.48 -43.92
C GLU A 753 7.35 -39.26 -44.81
N SER A 754 8.30 -39.35 -45.74
CA SER A 754 8.72 -38.22 -46.57
C SER A 754 7.97 -38.07 -47.89
N GLU A 755 7.40 -39.15 -48.43
CA GLU A 755 6.59 -39.20 -49.67
C GLU A 755 7.18 -38.45 -50.88
N GLY A 756 8.51 -38.41 -50.98
CA GLY A 756 9.24 -37.76 -52.09
C GLY A 756 9.67 -36.31 -51.82
N TYR A 757 9.24 -35.71 -50.69
CA TYR A 757 9.83 -34.49 -50.16
C TYR A 757 11.20 -34.77 -49.53
N ARG A 758 12.04 -33.73 -49.43
CA ARG A 758 13.30 -33.80 -48.66
C ARG A 758 13.02 -33.83 -47.16
N THR A 759 13.90 -34.43 -46.38
CA THR A 759 13.74 -34.52 -44.91
C THR A 759 14.67 -33.57 -44.15
N TYR A 760 14.51 -33.56 -42.82
CA TYR A 760 15.47 -32.93 -41.90
C TYR A 760 16.89 -33.50 -42.07
N GLU A 761 17.03 -34.81 -42.28
CA GLU A 761 18.31 -35.50 -42.47
C GLU A 761 18.99 -35.09 -43.79
N ASP A 762 18.23 -34.86 -44.86
CA ASP A 762 18.76 -34.29 -46.11
C ASP A 762 19.36 -32.89 -45.86
N MET A 763 18.69 -32.06 -45.07
CA MET A 763 19.20 -30.74 -44.68
C MET A 763 20.45 -30.85 -43.81
N ILE A 764 20.50 -31.77 -42.84
CA ILE A 764 21.71 -32.02 -42.05
C ILE A 764 22.89 -32.47 -42.94
N LEU A 765 22.64 -33.33 -43.93
CA LEU A 765 23.63 -33.81 -44.89
C LEU A 765 24.03 -32.75 -45.94
N GLN A 766 23.14 -31.81 -46.27
CA GLN A 766 23.44 -30.67 -47.13
C GLN A 766 24.25 -29.62 -46.38
N GLY A 767 23.87 -29.30 -45.15
CA GLY A 767 24.55 -28.35 -44.27
C GLY A 767 25.96 -28.79 -43.90
N SER A 768 26.19 -30.09 -43.66
CA SER A 768 27.52 -30.62 -43.32
C SER A 768 28.57 -30.41 -44.42
N LYS A 769 28.14 -30.26 -45.68
CA LYS A 769 28.99 -30.06 -46.87
C LYS A 769 29.39 -28.61 -47.14
N GLN A 770 28.74 -27.63 -46.50
CA GLN A 770 29.05 -26.20 -46.69
C GLN A 770 30.25 -25.75 -45.85
N ASP A 771 30.69 -24.51 -45.99
CA ASP A 771 31.72 -23.93 -45.10
C ASP A 771 31.09 -23.43 -43.77
N PRO A 772 31.56 -23.88 -42.59
CA PRO A 772 31.16 -23.28 -41.31
C PRO A 772 31.44 -21.77 -41.21
N ALA A 773 32.49 -21.27 -41.88
CA ALA A 773 32.84 -19.85 -41.87
C ALA A 773 31.92 -18.97 -42.74
N GLU A 774 30.98 -19.56 -43.49
CA GLU A 774 29.88 -18.81 -44.10
C GLU A 774 28.80 -18.45 -43.09
N LEU A 775 28.36 -19.41 -42.28
CA LEU A 775 27.39 -19.16 -41.21
C LEU A 775 27.84 -18.06 -40.26
N TYR A 776 29.10 -18.11 -39.79
CA TYR A 776 29.65 -17.08 -38.90
C TYR A 776 29.64 -15.67 -39.53
N ARG A 777 29.85 -15.55 -40.84
CA ARG A 777 29.80 -14.26 -41.56
C ARG A 777 28.38 -13.71 -41.67
N GLU A 778 27.37 -14.57 -41.76
CA GLU A 778 25.97 -14.15 -41.77
C GLU A 778 25.47 -13.83 -40.34
N GLU A 779 25.89 -14.60 -39.33
CA GLU A 779 25.63 -14.33 -37.91
C GLU A 779 26.10 -12.92 -37.51
N THR A 780 27.29 -12.49 -37.95
CA THR A 780 27.81 -11.13 -37.66
C THR A 780 27.02 -9.98 -38.30
N LYS A 781 25.99 -10.26 -39.12
CA LYS A 781 25.09 -9.25 -39.71
C LYS A 781 23.76 -9.13 -38.98
N VAL A 782 23.42 -10.09 -38.11
CA VAL A 782 22.12 -10.12 -37.43
C VAL A 782 22.09 -9.08 -36.32
N SER A 783 21.10 -8.20 -36.37
CA SER A 783 20.82 -7.22 -35.33
C SER A 783 19.89 -7.80 -34.27
N THR A 784 20.06 -7.36 -33.02
CA THR A 784 19.10 -7.63 -31.94
C THR A 784 17.70 -7.08 -32.27
N TYR A 785 17.61 -6.04 -33.10
CA TYR A 785 16.35 -5.44 -33.54
C TYR A 785 15.76 -6.05 -34.81
N ASP A 786 16.40 -7.06 -35.41
CA ASP A 786 15.81 -7.77 -36.55
C ASP A 786 14.60 -8.62 -36.11
N VAL A 787 13.57 -8.64 -36.96
CA VAL A 787 12.39 -9.50 -36.77
C VAL A 787 12.79 -10.94 -37.04
N CYS A 788 12.66 -11.80 -36.02
CA CYS A 788 13.11 -13.19 -36.05
C CYS A 788 11.94 -14.19 -36.04
N ASN A 789 10.74 -13.78 -35.62
CA ASN A 789 9.56 -14.62 -35.52
C ASN A 789 8.30 -13.87 -35.99
N LEU A 790 7.57 -14.45 -36.95
CA LEU A 790 6.21 -14.08 -37.33
C LEU A 790 5.22 -15.04 -36.66
N GLN A 791 4.63 -14.60 -35.55
CA GLN A 791 3.69 -15.41 -34.76
C GLN A 791 2.25 -15.03 -35.09
N PHE A 792 1.49 -15.95 -35.67
CA PHE A 792 0.08 -15.70 -35.99
C PHE A 792 -0.83 -15.63 -34.75
N THR A 793 -1.72 -14.63 -34.70
CA THR A 793 -2.67 -14.40 -33.60
C THR A 793 -4.13 -14.61 -34.03
N SER A 794 -4.95 -15.14 -33.11
CA SER A 794 -6.35 -15.51 -33.37
C SER A 794 -7.26 -14.28 -33.34
N GLY A 795 -7.35 -13.60 -34.49
CA GLY A 795 -8.23 -12.47 -34.70
C GLY A 795 -9.71 -12.84 -34.60
N THR A 796 -10.52 -11.98 -33.98
CA THR A 796 -11.96 -12.18 -33.76
C THR A 796 -12.85 -11.71 -34.90
N THR A 797 -12.28 -11.12 -35.96
CA THR A 797 -13.02 -10.34 -36.99
C THR A 797 -12.48 -10.50 -38.41
N GLY A 798 -11.67 -11.52 -38.70
CA GLY A 798 -11.09 -11.71 -40.04
C GLY A 798 -9.92 -12.69 -40.07
N HIS A 799 -9.17 -12.68 -41.18
CA HIS A 799 -8.00 -13.54 -41.41
C HIS A 799 -6.94 -13.41 -40.29
N PRO A 800 -6.17 -14.48 -40.01
CA PRO A 800 -5.08 -14.44 -39.03
C PRO A 800 -4.05 -13.35 -39.35
N LYS A 801 -3.51 -12.72 -38.31
CA LYS A 801 -2.47 -11.68 -38.40
C LYS A 801 -1.16 -12.19 -37.83
N ALA A 802 -0.03 -11.91 -38.47
CA ALA A 802 1.27 -12.25 -37.94
C ALA A 802 1.90 -11.06 -37.21
N ALA A 803 2.19 -11.20 -35.92
CA ALA A 803 2.92 -10.21 -35.13
C ALA A 803 4.44 -10.39 -35.35
N MET A 804 5.16 -9.28 -35.53
CA MET A 804 6.59 -9.24 -35.86
C MET A 804 7.44 -9.14 -34.59
N LEU A 805 8.03 -10.25 -34.12
CA LEU A 805 8.82 -10.29 -32.89
C LEU A 805 10.33 -10.25 -33.21
N THR A 806 11.05 -9.32 -32.58
CA THR A 806 12.52 -9.17 -32.71
C THR A 806 13.27 -9.99 -31.66
N HIS A 807 14.56 -10.25 -31.88
CA HIS A 807 15.40 -10.91 -30.88
C HIS A 807 15.40 -10.17 -29.53
N HIS A 808 15.61 -8.86 -29.55
CA HIS A 808 15.66 -8.00 -28.37
C HIS A 808 14.37 -8.08 -27.54
N ASN A 809 13.20 -8.19 -28.18
CA ASN A 809 11.94 -8.36 -27.44
C ASN A 809 11.91 -9.71 -26.69
N ILE A 810 12.17 -10.83 -27.38
CA ILE A 810 11.89 -12.16 -26.83
C ILE A 810 13.02 -12.73 -25.97
N VAL A 811 14.29 -12.35 -26.21
CA VAL A 811 15.44 -12.70 -25.34
C VAL A 811 15.29 -12.08 -23.96
N ASN A 812 14.94 -10.79 -23.90
CA ASN A 812 14.75 -10.10 -22.62
C ASN A 812 13.50 -10.60 -21.88
N ASN A 813 12.42 -10.88 -22.61
CA ASN A 813 11.22 -11.39 -21.98
C ASN A 813 11.43 -12.80 -21.40
N SER A 814 12.04 -13.72 -22.15
CA SER A 814 12.29 -15.08 -21.68
C SER A 814 13.25 -15.11 -20.49
N ARG A 815 14.26 -14.21 -20.47
CA ARG A 815 15.13 -14.00 -19.31
C ARG A 815 14.32 -13.57 -18.08
N PHE A 816 13.57 -12.47 -18.17
CA PHE A 816 12.80 -11.98 -17.02
C PHE A 816 11.71 -12.97 -16.56
N ILE A 817 11.18 -13.84 -17.44
CA ILE A 817 10.30 -14.96 -17.05
C ILE A 817 11.06 -15.98 -16.17
N GLY A 818 12.27 -16.38 -16.58
CA GLY A 818 13.09 -17.31 -15.79
C GLY A 818 13.56 -16.72 -14.46
N ASP A 819 13.93 -15.43 -14.43
CA ASP A 819 14.24 -14.69 -13.20
C ASP A 819 13.05 -14.74 -12.21
N ARG A 820 11.82 -14.53 -12.70
CA ARG A 820 10.58 -14.54 -11.90
C ARG A 820 10.22 -15.92 -11.34
N LEU A 821 10.62 -16.99 -12.00
CA LEU A 821 10.52 -18.39 -11.53
C LEU A 821 11.72 -18.84 -10.69
N ARG A 822 12.77 -18.02 -10.61
CA ARG A 822 14.08 -18.35 -10.03
C ARG A 822 14.66 -19.61 -10.66
N LEU A 823 14.65 -19.71 -11.99
CA LEU A 823 15.24 -20.85 -12.71
C LEU A 823 16.76 -20.90 -12.55
N THR A 824 17.31 -22.11 -12.54
CA THR A 824 18.74 -22.39 -12.43
C THR A 824 19.12 -23.55 -13.35
N THR A 825 20.43 -23.78 -13.55
CA THR A 825 20.96 -24.95 -14.27
C THR A 825 20.57 -26.29 -13.62
N ALA A 826 20.07 -26.29 -12.38
CA ALA A 826 19.56 -27.47 -11.68
C ALA A 826 18.05 -27.73 -11.91
N ASP A 827 17.35 -26.85 -12.63
CA ASP A 827 15.91 -26.98 -12.87
C ASP A 827 15.57 -27.72 -14.16
N VAL A 828 14.46 -28.47 -14.09
CA VAL A 828 13.93 -29.28 -15.18
C VAL A 828 12.45 -28.92 -15.37
N LEU A 829 12.14 -28.21 -16.46
CA LEU A 829 10.80 -27.72 -16.77
C LEU A 829 10.04 -28.72 -17.66
N CYS A 830 8.95 -29.29 -17.16
CA CYS A 830 7.95 -29.93 -18.01
C CYS A 830 7.09 -28.87 -18.71
N CYS A 831 7.12 -28.83 -20.04
CA CYS A 831 6.38 -27.87 -20.86
C CYS A 831 5.41 -28.55 -21.83
N PRO A 832 4.24 -29.05 -21.37
CA PRO A 832 3.16 -29.50 -22.24
C PRO A 832 2.59 -28.46 -23.24
N PRO A 833 2.62 -27.12 -23.00
CA PRO A 833 2.21 -26.12 -24.00
C PRO A 833 2.97 -26.24 -25.34
N PRO A 834 2.32 -25.94 -26.48
CA PRO A 834 2.92 -26.18 -27.79
C PRO A 834 3.93 -25.10 -28.21
N LEU A 835 5.00 -25.51 -28.89
CA LEU A 835 6.04 -24.65 -29.49
C LEU A 835 5.52 -23.70 -30.55
N PHE A 836 4.43 -24.04 -31.25
CA PHE A 836 3.79 -23.10 -32.18
C PHE A 836 3.09 -21.91 -31.48
N HIS A 837 2.98 -21.95 -30.16
CA HIS A 837 2.42 -20.87 -29.35
C HIS A 837 3.51 -20.25 -28.49
N CYS A 838 3.50 -18.93 -28.38
CA CYS A 838 4.47 -18.14 -27.64
C CYS A 838 4.65 -18.57 -26.16
N PHE A 839 3.67 -19.27 -25.56
CA PHE A 839 3.81 -19.95 -24.27
C PHE A 839 4.87 -21.08 -24.34
N GLY A 840 4.69 -22.10 -25.19
CA GLY A 840 5.64 -23.21 -25.27
C GLY A 840 7.03 -22.79 -25.75
N LEU A 841 7.09 -21.75 -26.60
CA LEU A 841 8.35 -21.20 -27.12
C LEU A 841 9.06 -20.26 -26.13
N VAL A 842 8.44 -19.15 -25.71
CA VAL A 842 9.12 -18.09 -24.96
C VAL A 842 9.12 -18.36 -23.45
N LEU A 843 7.96 -18.70 -22.88
CA LEU A 843 7.84 -19.08 -21.47
C LEU A 843 8.37 -20.50 -21.21
N GLY A 844 8.51 -21.32 -22.25
CA GLY A 844 9.14 -22.64 -22.20
C GLY A 844 10.60 -22.58 -22.63
N LEU A 845 10.86 -22.93 -23.89
CA LEU A 845 12.21 -23.17 -24.44
C LEU A 845 13.19 -22.02 -24.17
N LEU A 846 12.80 -20.78 -24.45
CA LEU A 846 13.70 -19.63 -24.31
C LEU A 846 13.94 -19.21 -22.86
N ALA A 847 12.99 -19.41 -21.95
CA ALA A 847 13.15 -19.10 -20.52
C ALA A 847 14.06 -20.11 -19.82
N VAL A 848 14.03 -21.37 -20.28
CA VAL A 848 14.98 -22.41 -19.91
C VAL A 848 16.39 -22.09 -20.43
N ILE A 849 16.51 -21.76 -21.71
CA ILE A 849 17.82 -21.48 -22.35
C ILE A 849 18.50 -20.27 -21.71
N THR A 850 17.79 -19.19 -21.35
CA THR A 850 18.41 -18.03 -20.67
C THR A 850 19.04 -18.35 -19.31
N HIS A 851 18.68 -19.49 -18.69
CA HIS A 851 19.16 -19.91 -17.37
C HIS A 851 20.05 -21.16 -17.39
N GLY A 852 20.36 -21.70 -18.57
CA GLY A 852 21.12 -22.96 -18.70
C GLY A 852 20.39 -24.18 -18.13
N ALA A 853 19.06 -24.10 -17.97
CA ALA A 853 18.23 -25.16 -17.40
C ALA A 853 17.90 -26.25 -18.44
N LYS A 854 17.07 -27.23 -18.06
CA LYS A 854 16.56 -28.29 -18.95
C LYS A 854 15.06 -28.13 -19.24
N ILE A 855 14.62 -28.40 -20.48
CA ILE A 855 13.21 -28.49 -20.85
C ILE A 855 12.79 -29.91 -21.25
N VAL A 856 11.56 -30.27 -20.91
CA VAL A 856 10.94 -31.56 -21.21
C VAL A 856 9.63 -31.35 -21.97
N TYR A 857 9.54 -31.84 -23.20
CA TYR A 857 8.29 -31.90 -23.97
C TYR A 857 7.70 -33.32 -23.92
N PRO A 858 6.61 -33.58 -23.17
CA PRO A 858 6.17 -34.94 -22.88
C PRO A 858 5.59 -35.69 -24.10
N ALA A 859 4.96 -34.96 -25.03
CA ALA A 859 4.27 -35.49 -26.19
C ALA A 859 4.21 -34.45 -27.33
N GLU A 860 3.94 -34.90 -28.57
CA GLU A 860 3.86 -34.05 -29.78
C GLU A 860 2.81 -32.94 -29.64
N VAL A 861 1.70 -33.27 -28.99
CA VAL A 861 0.60 -32.40 -28.56
C VAL A 861 0.26 -32.74 -27.11
N PHE A 862 -0.53 -31.93 -26.42
CA PHE A 862 -0.87 -32.17 -25.01
C PHE A 862 -1.48 -33.57 -24.78
N ASP A 863 -0.77 -34.39 -23.99
CA ASP A 863 -1.22 -35.70 -23.49
C ASP A 863 -0.99 -35.77 -21.98
N GLY A 864 -2.06 -36.04 -21.24
CA GLY A 864 -2.04 -36.04 -19.78
C GLY A 864 -1.19 -37.17 -19.18
N PRO A 865 -1.43 -38.45 -19.54
CA PRO A 865 -0.63 -39.56 -19.03
C PRO A 865 0.87 -39.46 -19.36
N ALA A 866 1.24 -38.98 -20.55
CA ALA A 866 2.64 -38.73 -20.91
C ALA A 866 3.26 -37.59 -20.09
N THR A 867 2.49 -36.54 -19.80
CA THR A 867 2.93 -35.45 -18.91
C THR A 867 3.18 -35.96 -17.49
N ILE A 868 2.29 -36.79 -16.93
CA ILE A 868 2.47 -37.40 -15.61
C ILE A 868 3.75 -38.26 -15.57
N ARG A 869 3.95 -39.14 -16.56
CA ARG A 869 5.19 -39.94 -16.67
C ARG A 869 6.43 -39.06 -16.78
N ALA A 870 6.43 -38.06 -17.66
CA ALA A 870 7.57 -37.16 -17.84
C ALA A 870 7.96 -36.39 -16.57
N ILE A 871 6.98 -35.95 -15.77
CA ILE A 871 7.23 -35.32 -14.46
C ILE A 871 8.00 -36.26 -13.54
N GLN A 872 7.64 -37.55 -13.51
CA GLN A 872 8.23 -38.58 -12.64
C GLN A 872 9.58 -39.07 -13.18
N GLU A 873 9.67 -39.38 -14.47
CA GLU A 873 10.83 -39.99 -15.13
C GLU A 873 11.97 -38.99 -15.35
N GLU A 874 11.67 -37.75 -15.79
CA GLU A 874 12.67 -36.68 -15.93
C GLU A 874 12.89 -35.89 -14.63
N GLN A 875 12.23 -36.28 -13.52
CA GLN A 875 12.41 -35.68 -12.19
C GLN A 875 12.18 -34.15 -12.16
N CYS A 876 11.11 -33.70 -12.83
CA CYS A 876 10.85 -32.29 -13.12
C CYS A 876 10.72 -31.42 -11.85
N THR A 877 11.31 -30.22 -11.88
CA THR A 877 11.23 -29.20 -10.81
C THR A 877 10.20 -28.11 -11.11
N ALA A 878 9.85 -27.92 -12.38
CA ALA A 878 8.82 -26.98 -12.81
C ALA A 878 7.82 -27.63 -13.78
N LEU A 879 6.58 -27.13 -13.80
CA LEU A 879 5.50 -27.59 -14.69
C LEU A 879 4.69 -26.40 -15.24
N HIS A 880 4.64 -26.23 -16.56
CA HIS A 880 3.88 -25.16 -17.23
C HIS A 880 2.56 -25.67 -17.80
N GLY A 881 1.53 -24.83 -17.81
CA GLY A 881 0.25 -25.20 -18.42
C GLY A 881 -0.82 -24.11 -18.42
N VAL A 882 -1.94 -24.40 -19.09
CA VAL A 882 -3.19 -23.64 -18.94
C VAL A 882 -4.12 -24.36 -17.96
N PRO A 883 -5.09 -23.69 -17.30
CA PRO A 883 -5.96 -24.32 -16.30
C PRO A 883 -6.63 -25.64 -16.75
N ALA A 884 -7.10 -25.71 -18.00
CA ALA A 884 -7.71 -26.93 -18.55
C ALA A 884 -6.73 -28.11 -18.68
N MET A 885 -5.43 -27.86 -18.87
CA MET A 885 -4.39 -28.91 -18.85
C MET A 885 -4.20 -29.45 -17.44
N PHE A 886 -4.06 -28.58 -16.45
CA PHE A 886 -3.94 -28.99 -15.04
C PHE A 886 -5.18 -29.74 -14.53
N ASP A 887 -6.38 -29.29 -14.90
CA ASP A 887 -7.62 -29.97 -14.54
C ASP A 887 -7.70 -31.36 -15.19
N THR A 888 -7.34 -31.47 -16.48
CA THR A 888 -7.20 -32.78 -17.16
C THR A 888 -6.20 -33.68 -16.43
N LEU A 889 -5.00 -33.18 -16.10
CA LEU A 889 -3.97 -33.94 -15.38
C LEU A 889 -4.50 -34.47 -14.04
N LEU A 890 -5.11 -33.60 -13.23
CA LEU A 890 -5.61 -33.93 -11.89
C LEU A 890 -6.86 -34.82 -11.90
N SER A 891 -7.57 -34.92 -13.04
CA SER A 891 -8.72 -35.82 -13.22
C SER A 891 -8.35 -37.28 -13.55
N LEU A 892 -7.09 -37.56 -13.91
CA LEU A 892 -6.64 -38.89 -14.34
C LEU A 892 -6.53 -39.87 -13.17
N PRO A 893 -6.86 -41.17 -13.37
CA PRO A 893 -6.62 -42.22 -12.37
C PRO A 893 -5.16 -42.27 -11.87
N GLU A 894 -4.21 -42.03 -12.77
CA GLU A 894 -2.77 -41.95 -12.45
C GLU A 894 -2.46 -40.82 -11.47
N ALA A 895 -3.20 -39.70 -11.50
CA ALA A 895 -3.01 -38.59 -10.57
C ALA A 895 -3.49 -38.91 -9.14
N ALA A 896 -4.29 -39.95 -8.94
CA ALA A 896 -4.56 -40.47 -7.60
C ALA A 896 -3.30 -41.04 -6.92
N SER A 897 -2.32 -41.51 -7.71
CA SER A 897 -1.01 -41.99 -7.23
C SER A 897 0.03 -40.89 -7.00
N LEU A 898 -0.25 -39.65 -7.44
CA LEU A 898 0.65 -38.52 -7.22
C LEU A 898 0.65 -38.10 -5.76
N ASP A 899 1.87 -37.99 -5.24
CA ASP A 899 2.21 -37.68 -3.85
C ASP A 899 3.28 -36.59 -3.89
N ALA A 900 2.93 -35.39 -3.42
CA ALA A 900 3.81 -34.23 -3.41
C ALA A 900 5.15 -34.46 -2.67
N SER A 901 5.21 -35.42 -1.72
CA SER A 901 6.45 -35.77 -1.02
C SER A 901 7.43 -36.60 -1.85
N LYS A 902 7.00 -37.13 -3.01
CA LYS A 902 7.79 -37.96 -3.94
C LYS A 902 8.10 -37.26 -5.27
N LEU A 903 7.61 -36.04 -5.47
CA LEU A 903 7.86 -35.20 -6.65
C LEU A 903 8.95 -34.17 -6.32
N ARG A 904 9.65 -33.68 -7.35
CA ARG A 904 10.61 -32.57 -7.22
C ARG A 904 10.05 -31.21 -7.63
N LEU A 905 8.78 -31.16 -8.03
CA LEU A 905 8.09 -29.95 -8.46
C LEU A 905 8.01 -28.91 -7.33
N ARG A 906 8.60 -27.74 -7.57
CA ARG A 906 8.54 -26.55 -6.69
C ARG A 906 7.71 -25.42 -7.30
N THR A 907 7.86 -25.16 -8.59
CA THR A 907 7.37 -23.95 -9.28
C THR A 907 6.72 -24.25 -10.64
N GLY A 908 6.38 -23.22 -11.39
CA GLY A 908 5.83 -23.29 -12.74
C GLY A 908 4.80 -22.19 -13.01
N ILE A 909 4.53 -21.92 -14.29
CA ILE A 909 3.51 -20.98 -14.74
C ILE A 909 2.19 -21.68 -15.02
N ILE A 910 1.12 -21.17 -14.40
CA ILE A 910 -0.26 -21.39 -14.82
C ILE A 910 -0.81 -20.09 -15.41
N ALA A 911 -1.18 -20.11 -16.70
CA ALA A 911 -1.50 -18.90 -17.45
C ALA A 911 -2.49 -19.14 -18.60
N GLY A 912 -2.84 -18.07 -19.31
CA GLY A 912 -3.65 -18.11 -20.54
C GLY A 912 -5.17 -18.14 -20.34
N ALA A 913 -5.64 -18.42 -19.13
CA ALA A 913 -7.02 -18.24 -18.66
C ALA A 913 -7.03 -18.01 -17.12
N PRO A 914 -8.09 -17.41 -16.55
CA PRO A 914 -8.24 -17.26 -15.09
C PRO A 914 -8.19 -18.61 -14.36
N VAL A 915 -7.63 -18.62 -13.14
CA VAL A 915 -7.31 -19.85 -12.41
C VAL A 915 -8.33 -20.11 -11.29
N PRO A 916 -9.09 -21.23 -11.31
CA PRO A 916 -10.01 -21.55 -10.22
C PRO A 916 -9.29 -21.85 -8.90
N ARG A 917 -9.88 -21.41 -7.77
CA ARG A 917 -9.33 -21.64 -6.42
C ARG A 917 -9.01 -23.11 -6.12
N TYR A 918 -9.96 -24.02 -6.42
CA TYR A 918 -9.78 -25.46 -6.14
C TYR A 918 -8.56 -26.03 -6.88
N LEU A 919 -8.27 -25.52 -8.08
CA LEU A 919 -7.18 -25.99 -8.90
C LEU A 919 -5.83 -25.63 -8.25
N MET A 920 -5.70 -24.42 -7.72
CA MET A 920 -4.50 -23.97 -7.00
C MET A 920 -4.29 -24.72 -5.68
N GLU A 921 -5.36 -25.05 -4.96
CA GLU A 921 -5.30 -25.92 -3.78
C GLU A 921 -4.79 -27.33 -4.14
N LEU A 922 -5.14 -27.85 -5.32
CA LEU A 922 -4.59 -29.11 -5.85
C LEU A 922 -3.14 -28.98 -6.36
N LEU A 923 -2.73 -27.88 -7.01
CA LEU A 923 -1.33 -27.67 -7.40
C LEU A 923 -0.38 -27.77 -6.19
N VAL A 924 -0.75 -27.12 -5.08
CA VAL A 924 0.03 -27.18 -3.84
C VAL A 924 -0.04 -28.57 -3.19
N SER A 925 -1.24 -29.12 -2.98
CA SER A 925 -1.42 -30.33 -2.17
C SER A 925 -1.13 -31.66 -2.89
N LYS A 926 -1.26 -31.72 -4.23
CA LYS A 926 -1.00 -32.92 -5.04
C LYS A 926 0.32 -32.86 -5.80
N LEU A 927 0.69 -31.68 -6.31
CA LEU A 927 1.90 -31.54 -7.14
C LEU A 927 3.09 -30.93 -6.39
N GLY A 928 2.91 -30.46 -5.15
CA GLY A 928 3.99 -29.86 -4.33
C GLY A 928 4.39 -28.44 -4.75
N MET A 929 3.72 -27.88 -5.77
CA MET A 929 4.06 -26.59 -6.37
C MET A 929 3.70 -25.43 -5.42
N GLN A 930 4.58 -25.08 -4.49
CA GLN A 930 4.40 -23.96 -3.55
C GLN A 930 4.84 -22.60 -4.15
N GLU A 931 5.73 -22.63 -5.13
CA GLU A 931 6.37 -21.47 -5.76
C GLU A 931 5.77 -21.13 -7.14
N PHE A 932 4.60 -21.69 -7.50
CA PHE A 932 3.97 -21.42 -8.80
C PHE A 932 3.65 -19.93 -8.98
N THR A 933 3.69 -19.43 -10.21
CA THR A 933 3.39 -18.04 -10.55
C THR A 933 2.25 -17.91 -11.56
N SER A 934 1.45 -16.88 -11.39
CA SER A 934 0.47 -16.41 -12.38
C SER A 934 1.17 -15.49 -13.37
N SER A 935 0.90 -15.64 -14.67
CA SER A 935 1.52 -14.87 -15.75
C SER A 935 0.49 -14.37 -16.76
N TYR A 936 0.66 -13.14 -17.27
CA TYR A 936 -0.23 -12.54 -18.26
C TYR A 936 0.53 -11.78 -19.35
N GLY A 937 -0.01 -11.89 -20.57
CA GLY A 937 0.26 -10.99 -21.69
C GLY A 937 -0.29 -11.59 -22.99
N LEU A 938 0.22 -11.07 -24.10
CA LEU A 938 -0.25 -11.31 -25.45
C LEU A 938 0.95 -11.36 -26.42
N THR A 939 0.79 -12.07 -27.54
CA THR A 939 1.84 -12.27 -28.54
C THR A 939 2.46 -10.94 -29.00
N GLU A 940 1.62 -9.94 -29.26
CA GLU A 940 1.99 -8.59 -29.71
C GLU A 940 2.89 -7.83 -28.71
N ALA A 941 3.01 -8.31 -27.47
CA ALA A 941 3.84 -7.74 -26.42
C ALA A 941 4.88 -8.72 -25.87
N SER A 942 5.32 -9.69 -26.68
CA SER A 942 6.32 -10.72 -26.35
C SER A 942 6.12 -11.37 -24.98
N PRO A 943 5.52 -12.56 -24.93
CA PRO A 943 4.20 -12.83 -24.35
C PRO A 943 3.92 -12.47 -22.88
N THR A 944 4.90 -12.14 -22.03
CA THR A 944 4.65 -11.83 -20.61
C THR A 944 4.83 -10.34 -20.32
N CYS A 945 3.72 -9.68 -20.00
CA CYS A 945 3.65 -8.27 -19.57
C CYS A 945 3.68 -8.11 -18.05
N PHE A 946 3.06 -9.05 -17.33
CA PHE A 946 3.00 -9.12 -15.87
C PHE A 946 3.27 -10.56 -15.40
N ASN A 947 4.03 -10.71 -14.32
CA ASN A 947 4.27 -12.00 -13.68
C ASN A 947 4.32 -11.86 -12.16
N ALA A 948 3.80 -12.84 -11.43
CA ALA A 948 4.00 -12.94 -9.98
C ALA A 948 5.45 -13.32 -9.64
N PHE A 949 5.88 -13.07 -8.40
CA PHE A 949 7.08 -13.68 -7.81
C PHE A 949 6.73 -15.02 -7.14
N THR A 950 7.72 -15.91 -7.01
CA THR A 950 7.57 -17.21 -6.32
C THR A 950 7.16 -17.09 -4.85
N ASP A 951 7.58 -16.00 -4.19
CA ASP A 951 7.36 -15.68 -2.78
C ASP A 951 6.29 -14.60 -2.54
N ASP A 952 5.56 -14.18 -3.59
CA ASP A 952 4.34 -13.40 -3.42
C ASP A 952 3.40 -14.13 -2.45
N PRO A 953 2.73 -13.42 -1.51
CA PRO A 953 1.74 -14.02 -0.64
C PRO A 953 0.69 -14.78 -1.46
N VAL A 954 0.35 -16.00 -1.05
CA VAL A 954 -0.49 -16.92 -1.85
C VAL A 954 -1.74 -16.22 -2.37
N ARG A 955 -2.44 -15.43 -1.52
CA ARG A 955 -3.61 -14.61 -1.89
C ARG A 955 -3.36 -13.72 -3.11
N THR A 956 -2.22 -13.03 -3.17
CA THR A 956 -1.84 -12.13 -4.26
C THR A 956 -1.70 -12.90 -5.58
N ARG A 957 -1.10 -14.10 -5.54
CA ARG A 957 -1.01 -15.00 -6.70
C ARG A 957 -2.38 -15.55 -7.13
N LEU A 958 -3.35 -15.69 -6.21
CA LEU A 958 -4.72 -16.11 -6.55
C LEU A 958 -5.56 -15.00 -7.21
N THR A 959 -5.27 -13.71 -6.95
CA THR A 959 -6.14 -12.58 -7.34
C THR A 959 -5.51 -11.58 -8.31
N THR A 960 -4.24 -11.74 -8.64
CA THR A 960 -3.47 -10.85 -9.53
C THR A 960 -2.64 -11.68 -10.51
N VAL A 961 -2.22 -11.04 -11.60
CA VAL A 961 -1.21 -11.59 -12.53
C VAL A 961 0.20 -11.12 -12.18
N GLY A 962 0.40 -10.65 -10.94
CA GLY A 962 1.67 -10.12 -10.45
C GLY A 962 1.94 -8.66 -10.82
N THR A 963 3.21 -8.29 -10.86
CA THR A 963 3.71 -6.95 -11.16
C THR A 963 4.29 -6.87 -12.57
N VAL A 964 4.38 -5.66 -13.12
CA VAL A 964 4.91 -5.39 -14.47
C VAL A 964 6.38 -5.87 -14.59
N MET A 965 6.75 -6.37 -15.77
CA MET A 965 8.11 -6.87 -16.03
C MET A 965 9.17 -5.75 -16.05
N PRO A 966 10.45 -6.04 -15.75
CA PRO A 966 11.54 -5.05 -15.87
C PRO A 966 11.56 -4.39 -17.25
N HIS A 967 11.91 -3.10 -17.31
CA HIS A 967 11.90 -2.25 -18.52
C HIS A 967 10.56 -2.13 -19.28
N ALA A 968 9.48 -2.74 -18.81
CA ALA A 968 8.15 -2.57 -19.38
C ALA A 968 7.43 -1.36 -18.74
N HIS A 969 6.48 -0.79 -19.47
CA HIS A 969 5.58 0.25 -18.99
C HIS A 969 4.14 -0.22 -19.20
N ALA A 970 3.25 0.14 -18.29
CA ALA A 970 1.85 -0.24 -18.35
C ALA A 970 0.97 0.91 -17.86
N LYS A 971 -0.17 1.13 -18.51
CA LYS A 971 -1.18 2.09 -18.04
C LYS A 971 -2.60 1.55 -18.23
N ILE A 972 -3.53 1.96 -17.38
CA ILE A 972 -4.97 1.71 -17.55
C ILE A 972 -5.62 2.98 -18.10
N VAL A 973 -6.42 2.87 -19.16
CA VAL A 973 -7.09 4.02 -19.80
C VAL A 973 -8.60 3.86 -19.95
N ASP A 974 -9.29 4.98 -20.12
CA ASP A 974 -10.69 5.03 -20.55
C ASP A 974 -10.83 4.85 -22.08
N ARG A 975 -12.06 5.00 -22.59
CA ARG A 975 -12.38 4.85 -24.03
C ARG A 975 -11.83 5.98 -24.91
N ASP A 976 -11.47 7.11 -24.32
CA ASP A 976 -10.93 8.29 -25.01
C ASP A 976 -9.39 8.33 -24.92
N GLY A 977 -8.77 7.36 -24.21
CA GLY A 977 -7.32 7.20 -24.06
C GLY A 977 -6.73 7.91 -22.83
N ASN A 978 -7.56 8.53 -21.98
CA ASN A 978 -7.08 9.19 -20.76
C ASN A 978 -6.69 8.15 -19.71
N VAL A 979 -5.63 8.41 -18.95
CA VAL A 979 -5.18 7.48 -17.89
C VAL A 979 -6.13 7.53 -16.70
N LEU A 980 -6.72 6.38 -16.38
CA LEU A 980 -7.62 6.23 -15.24
C LEU A 980 -6.85 6.20 -13.90
N PRO A 981 -7.52 6.55 -12.80
CA PRO A 981 -7.08 6.26 -11.43
C PRO A 981 -6.59 4.82 -11.16
N VAL A 982 -5.69 4.69 -10.17
CA VAL A 982 -5.42 3.42 -9.48
C VAL A 982 -6.68 2.97 -8.74
N GLY A 983 -7.02 1.68 -8.85
CA GLY A 983 -8.27 1.10 -8.36
C GLY A 983 -9.44 1.14 -9.36
N GLU A 984 -9.34 1.90 -10.46
CA GLU A 984 -10.36 1.91 -11.53
C GLU A 984 -10.01 0.93 -12.66
N LYS A 985 -11.07 0.47 -13.36
CA LYS A 985 -10.97 -0.50 -14.46
C LYS A 985 -11.00 0.20 -15.81
N GLY A 986 -10.15 -0.23 -16.72
CA GLY A 986 -10.12 0.26 -18.09
C GLY A 986 -9.30 -0.64 -19.00
N GLU A 987 -8.96 -0.16 -20.20
CA GLU A 987 -8.09 -0.91 -21.09
C GLU A 987 -6.63 -0.84 -20.63
N LEU A 988 -5.98 -2.00 -20.58
CA LEU A 988 -4.55 -2.08 -20.36
C LEU A 988 -3.81 -1.72 -21.66
N TRP A 989 -2.98 -0.67 -21.62
CA TRP A 989 -2.00 -0.36 -22.66
C TRP A 989 -0.58 -0.67 -22.17
N MET A 990 0.24 -1.28 -23.03
CA MET A 990 1.62 -1.70 -22.74
C MET A 990 2.64 -0.90 -23.56
N GLY A 991 3.79 -0.61 -22.97
CA GLY A 991 4.94 0.04 -23.60
C GLY A 991 6.27 -0.59 -23.13
N GLY A 992 7.38 -0.19 -23.74
CA GLY A 992 8.73 -0.71 -23.40
C GLY A 992 9.23 -1.81 -24.35
N TYR A 993 10.33 -2.47 -23.95
CA TYR A 993 11.15 -3.33 -24.82
C TYR A 993 10.41 -4.54 -25.44
N GLN A 994 9.30 -4.99 -24.86
CA GLN A 994 8.62 -6.24 -25.24
C GLN A 994 7.66 -6.10 -26.44
N LEU A 995 7.35 -4.88 -26.87
CA LEU A 995 6.42 -4.65 -27.99
C LEU A 995 6.94 -5.20 -29.32
N CYS A 996 6.07 -5.85 -30.09
CA CYS A 996 6.36 -6.26 -31.46
C CYS A 996 6.64 -5.04 -32.37
N ALA A 997 7.30 -5.28 -33.51
CA ALA A 997 7.51 -4.25 -34.54
C ALA A 997 6.22 -3.90 -35.33
N GLY A 998 5.07 -4.49 -34.97
CA GLY A 998 3.78 -4.36 -35.64
C GLY A 998 3.26 -5.68 -36.22
N TYR A 999 2.23 -5.57 -37.08
CA TYR A 999 1.71 -6.70 -37.85
C TYR A 999 2.32 -6.73 -39.26
N TRP A 1000 2.79 -7.90 -39.67
CA TRP A 1000 3.33 -8.15 -41.01
C TRP A 1000 2.33 -7.76 -42.10
N ASN A 1001 2.80 -7.02 -43.12
CA ASN A 1001 2.00 -6.53 -44.25
C ASN A 1001 0.66 -5.85 -43.87
N ASN A 1002 0.55 -5.30 -42.65
CA ASN A 1002 -0.69 -4.69 -42.17
C ASN A 1002 -0.42 -3.44 -41.30
N SER A 1003 0.05 -2.39 -41.96
CA SER A 1003 0.31 -1.08 -41.35
C SER A 1003 -0.95 -0.43 -40.79
N GLU A 1004 -2.11 -0.59 -41.44
CA GLU A 1004 -3.40 -0.09 -40.96
C GLU A 1004 -3.75 -0.67 -39.59
N LYS A 1005 -3.76 -2.00 -39.46
CA LYS A 1005 -4.05 -2.68 -38.18
C LYS A 1005 -2.96 -2.44 -37.13
N THR A 1006 -1.72 -2.18 -37.56
CA THR A 1006 -0.63 -1.77 -36.67
C THR A 1006 -0.92 -0.40 -36.08
N ALA A 1007 -1.23 0.60 -36.91
CA ALA A 1007 -1.58 1.94 -36.45
C ALA A 1007 -2.87 1.98 -35.61
N GLU A 1008 -3.82 1.07 -35.85
CA GLU A 1008 -5.05 0.96 -35.06
C GLU A 1008 -4.80 0.46 -33.61
N VAL A 1009 -3.73 -0.30 -33.35
CA VAL A 1009 -3.44 -0.84 -31.99
C VAL A 1009 -2.13 -0.36 -31.40
N MET A 1010 -1.28 0.34 -32.15
CA MET A 1010 0.02 0.85 -31.71
C MET A 1010 0.11 2.35 -31.95
N THR A 1011 -0.07 3.14 -30.89
CA THR A 1011 -0.11 4.60 -30.93
C THR A 1011 1.05 5.20 -30.15
N ARG A 1012 1.63 6.32 -30.61
CA ARG A 1012 2.58 7.10 -29.80
C ARG A 1012 1.86 8.18 -28.99
N ASP A 1013 2.30 8.42 -27.77
CA ASP A 1013 1.86 9.57 -26.97
C ASP A 1013 2.67 10.84 -27.27
N GLU A 1014 2.33 11.94 -26.59
CA GLU A 1014 2.97 13.26 -26.73
C GLU A 1014 4.48 13.25 -26.40
N ASN A 1015 4.95 12.29 -25.59
CA ASN A 1015 6.36 12.10 -25.24
C ASN A 1015 7.08 11.17 -26.24
N GLY A 1016 6.37 10.67 -27.27
CA GLY A 1016 6.87 9.74 -28.26
C GLY A 1016 6.88 8.27 -27.81
N MET A 1017 6.42 7.94 -26.61
CA MET A 1017 6.36 6.57 -26.12
C MET A 1017 5.35 5.76 -26.93
N LEU A 1018 5.76 4.59 -27.43
CA LEU A 1018 4.89 3.70 -28.18
C LEU A 1018 4.08 2.82 -27.22
N TRP A 1019 2.75 2.85 -27.38
CA TRP A 1019 1.80 2.09 -26.59
C TRP A 1019 1.00 1.12 -27.48
N LEU A 1020 0.97 -0.15 -27.07
CA LEU A 1020 0.11 -1.19 -27.62
C LEU A 1020 -1.19 -1.28 -26.80
N HIS A 1021 -2.33 -1.20 -27.48
CA HIS A 1021 -3.68 -1.39 -26.94
C HIS A 1021 -3.96 -2.90 -26.89
N THR A 1022 -4.25 -3.46 -25.71
CA THR A 1022 -4.35 -4.94 -25.56
C THR A 1022 -5.73 -5.52 -25.88
N GLY A 1023 -6.80 -4.74 -25.83
CA GLY A 1023 -8.19 -5.19 -25.88
C GLY A 1023 -8.68 -5.93 -24.63
N ASP A 1024 -7.85 -6.01 -23.58
CA ASP A 1024 -8.15 -6.65 -22.31
C ASP A 1024 -8.44 -5.59 -21.23
N GLU A 1025 -9.42 -5.84 -20.36
CA GLU A 1025 -9.76 -4.95 -19.24
C GLU A 1025 -8.94 -5.34 -18.00
N ALA A 1026 -8.35 -4.36 -17.34
CA ALA A 1026 -7.59 -4.57 -16.11
C ALA A 1026 -7.71 -3.41 -15.11
N VAL A 1027 -7.23 -3.65 -13.89
CA VAL A 1027 -7.09 -2.68 -12.80
C VAL A 1027 -5.76 -2.88 -12.07
N PHE A 1028 -5.11 -1.78 -11.67
CA PHE A 1028 -3.94 -1.80 -10.78
C PHE A 1028 -4.36 -1.53 -9.32
N ASN A 1029 -3.73 -2.21 -8.37
CA ASN A 1029 -3.82 -1.86 -6.95
C ASN A 1029 -2.71 -0.85 -6.54
N GLU A 1030 -2.77 -0.32 -5.31
CA GLU A 1030 -1.82 0.68 -4.82
C GLU A 1030 -0.37 0.17 -4.76
N ASP A 1031 -0.19 -1.14 -4.54
CA ASP A 1031 1.10 -1.85 -4.51
C ASP A 1031 1.67 -2.15 -5.92
N GLY A 1032 0.95 -1.83 -7.00
CA GLY A 1032 1.41 -2.00 -8.38
C GLY A 1032 1.21 -3.40 -8.99
N TYR A 1033 0.35 -4.22 -8.39
CA TYR A 1033 -0.09 -5.50 -8.96
C TYR A 1033 -1.28 -5.27 -9.89
N CYS A 1034 -1.36 -6.06 -10.96
CA CYS A 1034 -2.42 -6.01 -11.95
C CYS A 1034 -3.41 -7.18 -11.78
N SER A 1035 -4.70 -6.89 -11.91
CA SER A 1035 -5.76 -7.91 -12.04
C SER A 1035 -6.47 -7.72 -13.38
N ILE A 1036 -6.48 -8.77 -14.21
CA ILE A 1036 -7.23 -8.79 -15.47
C ILE A 1036 -8.69 -9.13 -15.15
N THR A 1037 -9.61 -8.25 -15.51
CA THR A 1037 -11.03 -8.32 -15.11
C THR A 1037 -11.99 -8.68 -16.23
N GLY A 1038 -11.54 -8.63 -17.48
CA GLY A 1038 -12.33 -9.07 -18.62
C GLY A 1038 -11.66 -8.86 -19.98
N ARG A 1039 -12.46 -9.01 -21.03
CA ARG A 1039 -12.09 -8.73 -22.43
C ARG A 1039 -13.18 -7.89 -23.05
N PHE A 1040 -12.84 -6.74 -23.65
CA PHE A 1040 -13.84 -5.85 -24.24
C PHE A 1040 -14.67 -6.50 -25.35
N LYS A 1041 -14.12 -7.53 -26.00
CA LYS A 1041 -14.78 -8.31 -27.07
C LYS A 1041 -15.64 -9.47 -26.57
N ASP A 1042 -15.47 -9.88 -25.33
CA ASP A 1042 -16.27 -10.92 -24.68
C ASP A 1042 -17.40 -10.31 -23.81
N ILE A 1043 -17.49 -8.98 -23.71
CA ILE A 1043 -18.61 -8.28 -23.05
C ILE A 1043 -19.89 -8.55 -23.82
N ILE A 1044 -20.91 -9.03 -23.12
CA ILE A 1044 -22.26 -9.24 -23.62
C ILE A 1044 -23.00 -7.91 -23.51
N ILE A 1045 -23.53 -7.38 -24.61
CA ILE A 1045 -24.19 -6.07 -24.64
C ILE A 1045 -25.71 -6.27 -24.60
N ARG A 1046 -26.25 -6.31 -23.37
CA ARG A 1046 -27.68 -6.58 -23.11
C ARG A 1046 -28.46 -5.28 -22.93
N GLY A 1047 -29.14 -4.81 -23.98
CA GLY A 1047 -29.99 -3.61 -23.92
C GLY A 1047 -29.23 -2.33 -23.53
N GLY A 1048 -27.92 -2.29 -23.77
CA GLY A 1048 -27.01 -1.22 -23.32
C GLY A 1048 -26.23 -1.54 -22.03
N GLU A 1049 -26.59 -2.59 -21.28
CA GLU A 1049 -25.81 -3.06 -20.13
C GLU A 1049 -24.58 -3.86 -20.61
N ASN A 1050 -23.37 -3.44 -20.21
CA ASN A 1050 -22.14 -4.21 -20.42
C ASN A 1050 -22.05 -5.34 -19.38
N ILE A 1051 -22.24 -6.59 -19.81
CA ILE A 1051 -22.20 -7.76 -18.93
C ILE A 1051 -20.92 -8.57 -19.17
N TYR A 1052 -20.08 -8.67 -18.15
CA TYR A 1052 -18.80 -9.37 -18.18
C TYR A 1052 -18.99 -10.86 -17.86
N PRO A 1053 -18.65 -11.80 -18.78
CA PRO A 1053 -18.87 -13.22 -18.54
C PRO A 1053 -18.15 -13.78 -17.32
N LEU A 1054 -16.91 -13.34 -17.06
CA LEU A 1054 -16.03 -13.92 -16.04
C LEU A 1054 -16.64 -13.83 -14.63
N GLU A 1055 -17.26 -12.71 -14.30
CA GLU A 1055 -17.97 -12.49 -13.02
C GLU A 1055 -19.08 -13.53 -12.80
N ILE A 1056 -19.75 -13.95 -13.88
CA ILE A 1056 -20.82 -14.94 -13.88
C ILE A 1056 -20.23 -16.35 -13.85
N GLU A 1057 -19.15 -16.60 -14.60
CA GLU A 1057 -18.40 -17.87 -14.60
C GLU A 1057 -17.85 -18.18 -13.20
N GLU A 1058 -17.17 -17.24 -12.54
CA GLU A 1058 -16.74 -17.37 -11.14
C GLU A 1058 -17.91 -17.61 -10.18
N ARG A 1059 -19.02 -16.90 -10.35
CA ARG A 1059 -20.20 -17.06 -9.50
C ARG A 1059 -20.81 -18.45 -9.63
N LEU A 1060 -20.87 -19.00 -10.85
CA LEU A 1060 -21.37 -20.34 -11.15
C LEU A 1060 -20.42 -21.42 -10.61
N MET A 1061 -19.12 -21.28 -10.86
CA MET A 1061 -18.06 -22.19 -10.37
C MET A 1061 -18.01 -22.28 -8.83
N ALA A 1062 -18.48 -21.25 -8.12
CA ALA A 1062 -18.63 -21.27 -6.67
C ALA A 1062 -19.79 -22.17 -6.16
N HIS A 1063 -20.64 -22.74 -7.04
CA HIS A 1063 -21.70 -23.66 -6.62
C HIS A 1063 -21.16 -25.08 -6.36
N PRO A 1064 -21.55 -25.76 -5.27
CA PRO A 1064 -21.09 -27.13 -4.99
C PRO A 1064 -21.31 -28.12 -6.15
N SER A 1065 -22.45 -28.03 -6.84
CA SER A 1065 -22.81 -28.98 -7.92
C SER A 1065 -22.20 -28.69 -9.30
N ILE A 1066 -21.57 -27.53 -9.54
CA ILE A 1066 -21.10 -27.13 -10.89
C ILE A 1066 -19.59 -27.39 -11.03
N SER A 1067 -19.16 -28.24 -11.97
CA SER A 1067 -17.75 -28.53 -12.27
C SER A 1067 -17.13 -27.51 -13.23
N LEU A 1068 -17.92 -27.02 -14.19
CA LEU A 1068 -17.48 -26.11 -15.24
C LEU A 1068 -18.60 -25.10 -15.55
N ALA A 1069 -18.21 -23.85 -15.82
CA ALA A 1069 -19.11 -22.82 -16.33
C ALA A 1069 -18.44 -22.03 -17.45
N VAL A 1070 -19.12 -21.89 -18.59
CA VAL A 1070 -18.74 -20.98 -19.67
C VAL A 1070 -19.93 -20.07 -20.00
N VAL A 1071 -19.70 -18.76 -20.05
CA VAL A 1071 -20.74 -17.74 -20.28
C VAL A 1071 -20.44 -16.97 -21.56
N VAL A 1072 -21.49 -16.77 -22.36
CA VAL A 1072 -21.45 -16.17 -23.71
C VAL A 1072 -22.68 -15.30 -23.97
N GLY A 1073 -22.54 -14.35 -24.89
CA GLY A 1073 -23.68 -13.62 -25.47
C GLY A 1073 -24.45 -14.51 -26.45
N ILE A 1074 -25.77 -14.32 -26.48
CA ILE A 1074 -26.69 -14.98 -27.42
C ILE A 1074 -27.62 -13.90 -27.96
N LYS A 1075 -27.82 -13.81 -29.28
CA LYS A 1075 -28.70 -12.81 -29.87
C LYS A 1075 -30.14 -12.89 -29.35
N ASP A 1076 -30.72 -11.72 -29.07
CA ASP A 1076 -32.09 -11.54 -28.62
C ASP A 1076 -32.77 -10.39 -29.37
N GLU A 1077 -34.03 -10.56 -29.75
CA GLU A 1077 -34.77 -9.59 -30.59
C GLU A 1077 -35.12 -8.28 -29.87
N HIS A 1078 -35.11 -8.27 -28.55
CA HIS A 1078 -35.48 -7.10 -27.75
C HIS A 1078 -34.27 -6.46 -27.07
N TYR A 1079 -33.33 -7.27 -26.56
CA TYR A 1079 -32.14 -6.80 -25.85
C TYR A 1079 -30.87 -6.75 -26.71
N GLY A 1080 -30.91 -7.20 -27.97
CA GLY A 1080 -29.71 -7.36 -28.81
C GLY A 1080 -28.95 -8.63 -28.44
N GLU A 1081 -28.52 -8.75 -27.19
CA GLU A 1081 -27.96 -9.98 -26.60
C GLU A 1081 -28.55 -10.30 -25.23
N VAL A 1082 -28.50 -11.57 -24.83
CA VAL A 1082 -28.77 -12.07 -23.48
C VAL A 1082 -27.73 -13.08 -23.02
N VAL A 1083 -27.60 -13.25 -21.70
CA VAL A 1083 -26.64 -14.15 -21.07
C VAL A 1083 -27.02 -15.62 -21.31
N GLY A 1084 -26.14 -16.38 -21.96
CA GLY A 1084 -26.14 -17.84 -22.00
C GLY A 1084 -25.08 -18.43 -21.10
N ALA A 1085 -25.41 -19.48 -20.34
CA ALA A 1085 -24.46 -20.24 -19.54
C ALA A 1085 -24.45 -21.72 -19.94
N PHE A 1086 -23.26 -22.24 -20.24
CA PHE A 1086 -22.97 -23.66 -20.45
C PHE A 1086 -22.36 -24.24 -19.17
N LEU A 1087 -22.92 -25.33 -18.67
CA LEU A 1087 -22.60 -25.90 -17.36
C LEU A 1087 -22.29 -27.40 -17.44
N ASP A 1088 -21.35 -27.86 -16.62
CA ASP A 1088 -21.15 -29.29 -16.30
C ASP A 1088 -21.29 -29.52 -14.78
N GLY A 1089 -21.57 -30.76 -14.37
CA GLY A 1089 -21.86 -31.15 -13.00
C GLY A 1089 -20.71 -31.89 -12.28
N LYS A 1090 -20.50 -31.62 -10.99
CA LYS A 1090 -19.46 -32.31 -10.17
C LYS A 1090 -19.76 -33.79 -9.86
N SER A 1091 -20.97 -34.27 -10.13
CA SER A 1091 -21.37 -35.66 -9.90
C SER A 1091 -22.20 -36.17 -11.07
N LYS A 1092 -21.77 -37.29 -11.65
CA LYS A 1092 -22.47 -37.96 -12.76
C LYS A 1092 -23.58 -38.92 -12.29
N ASP A 1093 -23.67 -39.18 -10.97
CA ASP A 1093 -24.68 -40.07 -10.38
C ASP A 1093 -25.96 -39.35 -9.94
N THR A 1094 -25.91 -38.03 -9.69
CA THR A 1094 -27.09 -37.24 -9.34
C THR A 1094 -27.90 -36.86 -10.58
N LYS A 1095 -28.94 -37.65 -10.89
CA LYS A 1095 -29.93 -37.43 -11.99
C LYS A 1095 -30.75 -36.14 -11.92
N ALA A 1096 -30.39 -35.18 -11.07
CA ALA A 1096 -31.03 -33.89 -10.94
C ALA A 1096 -29.97 -32.79 -11.10
N HIS A 1097 -29.77 -32.36 -12.34
CA HIS A 1097 -29.12 -31.08 -12.63
C HIS A 1097 -29.94 -29.94 -12.00
N LEU A 1098 -29.27 -28.83 -11.65
CA LEU A 1098 -29.98 -27.64 -11.17
C LEU A 1098 -30.92 -27.14 -12.26
N THR A 1099 -32.15 -26.81 -11.88
CA THR A 1099 -33.09 -26.16 -12.79
C THR A 1099 -32.57 -24.78 -13.21
N LYS A 1100 -33.01 -24.29 -14.37
CA LYS A 1100 -32.75 -22.92 -14.83
C LYS A 1100 -33.09 -21.87 -13.75
N THR A 1101 -34.11 -22.13 -12.92
CA THR A 1101 -34.47 -21.26 -11.79
C THR A 1101 -33.40 -21.27 -10.71
N GLU A 1102 -32.99 -22.44 -10.21
CA GLU A 1102 -31.96 -22.55 -9.16
C GLU A 1102 -30.60 -21.97 -9.59
N VAL A 1103 -30.21 -22.14 -10.86
CA VAL A 1103 -29.00 -21.52 -11.43
C VAL A 1103 -29.11 -19.98 -11.40
N ARG A 1104 -30.25 -19.42 -11.78
CA ARG A 1104 -30.50 -17.97 -11.75
C ARG A 1104 -30.57 -17.43 -10.32
N ASP A 1105 -31.20 -18.16 -9.41
CA ASP A 1105 -31.29 -17.81 -7.98
C ASP A 1105 -29.92 -17.89 -7.30
N TRP A 1106 -29.07 -18.85 -7.68
CA TRP A 1106 -27.69 -18.90 -7.22
C TRP A 1106 -26.89 -17.68 -7.69
N VAL A 1107 -26.99 -17.30 -8.96
CA VAL A 1107 -26.32 -16.10 -9.49
C VAL A 1107 -26.82 -14.84 -8.78
N THR A 1108 -28.14 -14.66 -8.67
CA THR A 1108 -28.77 -13.46 -8.09
C THR A 1108 -28.65 -13.32 -6.58
N LYS A 1109 -28.18 -14.34 -5.85
CA LYS A 1109 -27.74 -14.21 -4.45
C LYS A 1109 -26.51 -13.29 -4.26
N ARG A 1110 -25.80 -12.93 -5.34
CA ARG A 1110 -24.69 -11.94 -5.30
C ARG A 1110 -24.61 -10.98 -6.50
N LEU A 1111 -25.08 -11.37 -7.69
CA LEU A 1111 -24.99 -10.55 -8.90
C LEU A 1111 -26.35 -9.92 -9.26
N GLY A 1112 -26.31 -8.84 -10.07
CA GLY A 1112 -27.52 -8.19 -10.58
C GLY A 1112 -28.41 -9.12 -11.42
N ARG A 1113 -29.73 -8.89 -11.40
CA ARG A 1113 -30.72 -9.74 -12.10
C ARG A 1113 -30.50 -9.86 -13.62
N HIS A 1114 -29.91 -8.86 -14.26
CA HIS A 1114 -29.52 -8.90 -15.67
C HIS A 1114 -28.38 -9.89 -15.97
N LYS A 1115 -27.50 -10.17 -15.00
CA LYS A 1115 -26.39 -11.14 -15.11
C LYS A 1115 -26.83 -12.59 -14.96
N ALA A 1116 -28.09 -12.83 -14.57
CA ALA A 1116 -28.63 -14.18 -14.39
C ALA A 1116 -28.88 -14.84 -15.76
N PRO A 1117 -28.32 -16.03 -16.05
CA PRO A 1117 -28.43 -16.67 -17.36
C PRO A 1117 -29.87 -16.82 -17.86
N THR A 1118 -30.19 -16.21 -19.00
CA THR A 1118 -31.49 -16.33 -19.68
C THR A 1118 -31.64 -17.73 -20.29
N HIS A 1119 -30.54 -18.30 -20.77
CA HIS A 1119 -30.45 -19.68 -21.22
C HIS A 1119 -29.38 -20.42 -20.43
N VAL A 1120 -29.69 -21.66 -20.05
CA VAL A 1120 -28.80 -22.57 -19.34
C VAL A 1120 -28.74 -23.86 -20.16
N PHE A 1121 -27.54 -24.32 -20.46
CA PHE A 1121 -27.26 -25.49 -21.27
C PHE A 1121 -26.36 -26.44 -20.48
N TRP A 1122 -26.79 -27.68 -20.28
CA TRP A 1122 -25.96 -28.71 -19.67
C TRP A 1122 -25.16 -29.45 -20.74
N MET A 1123 -23.86 -29.63 -20.50
CA MET A 1123 -22.94 -30.28 -21.43
C MET A 1123 -23.35 -31.74 -21.65
N GLY A 1124 -23.54 -32.14 -22.91
CA GLY A 1124 -24.05 -33.46 -23.30
C GLY A 1124 -25.58 -33.57 -23.37
N GLU A 1125 -26.35 -32.57 -22.93
CA GLU A 1125 -27.81 -32.53 -23.04
C GLU A 1125 -28.30 -31.63 -24.18
N GLY A 1126 -29.57 -31.77 -24.58
CA GLY A 1126 -30.27 -30.80 -25.42
C GLY A 1126 -29.74 -30.57 -26.85
N GLY A 1127 -28.73 -31.33 -27.29
CA GLY A 1127 -28.01 -31.12 -28.55
C GLY A 1127 -26.66 -30.40 -28.39
N ILE A 1128 -26.21 -30.15 -27.16
CA ILE A 1128 -24.91 -29.57 -26.84
C ILE A 1128 -23.87 -30.69 -26.64
N PRO A 1129 -22.62 -30.54 -27.15
CA PRO A 1129 -21.56 -31.52 -26.92
C PRO A 1129 -21.26 -31.77 -25.44
N ALA A 1130 -20.72 -32.95 -25.11
CA ALA A 1130 -20.23 -33.27 -23.77
C ALA A 1130 -18.84 -32.68 -23.45
N THR A 1131 -18.23 -31.94 -24.39
CA THR A 1131 -16.91 -31.32 -24.25
C THR A 1131 -16.92 -29.89 -24.76
N VAL A 1132 -16.17 -29.00 -24.10
CA VAL A 1132 -16.05 -27.59 -24.52
C VAL A 1132 -15.14 -27.48 -25.76
N PRO A 1133 -15.50 -26.70 -26.79
CA PRO A 1133 -14.62 -26.44 -27.92
C PRO A 1133 -13.43 -25.56 -27.50
N LEU A 1134 -12.21 -26.08 -27.67
CA LEU A 1134 -10.95 -25.40 -27.34
C LEU A 1134 -10.16 -25.02 -28.60
N THR A 1135 -9.34 -23.98 -28.49
CA THR A 1135 -8.27 -23.67 -29.45
C THR A 1135 -7.11 -24.66 -29.33
N GLY A 1136 -6.20 -24.68 -30.31
CA GLY A 1136 -4.92 -25.42 -30.20
C GLY A 1136 -4.03 -25.00 -29.03
N SER A 1137 -4.32 -23.87 -28.37
CA SER A 1137 -3.65 -23.41 -27.13
C SER A 1137 -4.48 -23.64 -25.86
N GLY A 1138 -5.57 -24.42 -25.94
CA GLY A 1138 -6.40 -24.80 -24.78
C GLY A 1138 -7.35 -23.71 -24.26
N LYS A 1139 -7.55 -22.61 -25.00
CA LYS A 1139 -8.51 -21.55 -24.64
C LYS A 1139 -9.91 -21.84 -25.20
N VAL A 1140 -10.96 -21.44 -24.51
CA VAL A 1140 -12.36 -21.72 -24.91
C VAL A 1140 -12.80 -20.91 -26.13
N ARG A 1141 -13.41 -21.56 -27.12
CA ARG A 1141 -13.93 -20.93 -28.36
C ARG A 1141 -15.36 -20.40 -28.15
N LYS A 1142 -15.50 -19.35 -27.32
CA LYS A 1142 -16.81 -18.78 -26.92
C LYS A 1142 -17.75 -18.47 -28.09
N PHE A 1143 -17.22 -17.98 -29.22
CA PHE A 1143 -18.03 -17.69 -30.42
C PHE A 1143 -18.73 -18.93 -31.02
N GLU A 1144 -18.12 -20.11 -30.93
CA GLU A 1144 -18.76 -21.35 -31.39
C GLU A 1144 -19.86 -21.78 -30.44
N MET A 1145 -19.68 -21.58 -29.14
CA MET A 1145 -20.69 -21.89 -28.13
C MET A 1145 -21.89 -20.95 -28.22
N ALA A 1146 -21.67 -19.65 -28.49
CA ALA A 1146 -22.74 -18.71 -28.82
C ALA A 1146 -23.55 -19.17 -30.04
N LYS A 1147 -22.87 -19.57 -31.14
CA LYS A 1147 -23.53 -20.12 -32.32
C LYS A 1147 -24.30 -21.42 -32.04
N MET A 1148 -23.74 -22.34 -31.25
CA MET A 1148 -24.45 -23.57 -30.83
C MET A 1148 -25.71 -23.26 -30.03
N ALA A 1149 -25.70 -22.23 -29.18
CA ALA A 1149 -26.90 -21.78 -28.48
C ALA A 1149 -27.96 -21.22 -29.44
N GLU A 1150 -27.58 -20.37 -30.41
CA GLU A 1150 -28.49 -19.89 -31.46
C GLU A 1150 -29.09 -21.04 -32.29
N ASP A 1151 -28.27 -22.03 -32.64
CA ASP A 1151 -28.67 -23.24 -33.38
C ASP A 1151 -29.59 -24.17 -32.56
N VAL A 1152 -29.57 -24.13 -31.23
CA VAL A 1152 -30.50 -24.90 -30.37
C VAL A 1152 -31.80 -24.12 -30.12
N LEU A 1153 -31.71 -22.83 -29.83
CA LEU A 1153 -32.87 -22.00 -29.51
C LEU A 1153 -33.78 -21.77 -30.72
N SER A 1154 -33.22 -21.59 -31.91
CA SER A 1154 -33.99 -21.55 -33.17
C SER A 1154 -34.81 -22.83 -33.40
N LYS A 1155 -34.23 -24.00 -33.10
CA LYS A 1155 -34.92 -25.31 -33.20
C LYS A 1155 -36.01 -25.49 -32.13
N GLN A 1156 -35.87 -24.87 -30.96
CA GLN A 1156 -36.92 -24.86 -29.93
C GLN A 1156 -38.10 -23.98 -30.34
N ARG A 1157 -37.87 -22.72 -30.73
CA ARG A 1157 -38.91 -21.81 -31.24
C ARG A 1157 -39.64 -22.42 -32.45
N GLY A 1158 -38.92 -23.09 -33.36
CA GLY A 1158 -39.48 -23.78 -34.51
C GLY A 1158 -40.31 -25.04 -34.19
N LYS A 1159 -40.29 -25.53 -32.94
CA LYS A 1159 -41.23 -26.54 -32.43
C LYS A 1159 -42.44 -25.90 -31.75
N GLU A 1160 -42.23 -24.86 -30.95
CA GLU A 1160 -43.32 -24.13 -30.27
C GLU A 1160 -44.25 -23.44 -31.26
N ALA A 1161 -43.73 -22.89 -32.36
CA ALA A 1161 -44.52 -22.35 -33.47
C ALA A 1161 -45.16 -23.42 -34.40
N ARG A 1162 -45.18 -24.69 -33.98
CA ARG A 1162 -45.82 -25.82 -34.68
C ARG A 1162 -46.73 -26.65 -33.75
N LEU A 1163 -47.00 -26.14 -32.55
CA LEU A 1163 -47.93 -26.67 -31.54
C LEU A 1163 -49.10 -25.69 -31.36
#